data_AF-A0A928Z656-F1
#
_entry.id   AF-A0A928Z656-F1
#
_cell.length_a   1.000
_cell.length_b   1.000
_cell.length_c   1.000
_cell.angle_alpha   90.00
_cell.angle_beta   90.00
_cell.angle_gamma   90.00
#
_symmetry.space_group_name_H-M   'P 1'
#
loop_
_entity.id
_entity.type
_entity.pdbx_description
1 polymer ?
#
loop_
_entity_poly.entity_id
_entity_poly.type
_entity_poly.pdbx_seq_one_letter_code
_entity_poly.pdbx_strand_id
1 'polypeptide(L)'
;MCSLPVSTQVTKTPTHNHKLFTPSFEQFAQQITEECIVGSAIDKVLFNASIQLTSDTVLQAGGEVSSPIHDALNWRISRFGQQARQNQAAALFLNENQSCWQAKLCEPVWDRKKQKPRKYETPVGAGSRAYLPPIPTAIRQKIADRYESPVPADGEFWTWVKHANVPIVITEGAKKALALLSQGYVAIALYGVNGGYRSKDALGNACAPYLIDDLVPFVQSERPVYLAFDQDAAVETRKMVNIALARFSRLLTQVEADVRILQWDGAIGKGADDLIVQGGIELFERAYDTAPTVEEWRVLLHLSRQLTLRPSKLVTAPDLSQVQLDTLPTKGIIGIASPKGTGKTKCIAGMLKPEDTVALATHRVCLGRNLCSRVGIHWRGDLDKFNGQFIAGDGYTLQVGFCVDSLLAIDPDRFTGCVLIIDEVVQVLRHLLTSSTCRKDGKLPALLARLRQLMQVAQRVIVADADLDDATLFYLADLRNDKQPVYLIRNDIKPQGYAVEFIQAPNATAAIAKFVEVVQAGERVFVSTDSKAGSKRLAKLLEGLNIAYLLLNSETSGGADEQAFITNPDQVLADADYPVVIATPSLSTGASIESDYFDRVFGLFYGASSTDADMAQGLGRVRQPIQRVVWCAERGMNLSKVSSSTNPLQLRTALKTRTDATTSLLRCQLREDVQMALENYDWQSDPHLRLWSQISAKTNFAMLNLRVALRVRLRQEGNRVQVWDLDTNPLMKDQLKQLRKDIKTAEATAIAN
;
A
#
# COMPACT_ATOMS: atom_id res chain seq x y z
N MET A 1 63.15 -12.65 33.36
CA MET A 1 64.34 -11.94 32.86
C MET A 1 63.86 -10.68 32.15
N CYS A 2 64.50 -9.54 32.50
CA CYS A 2 64.53 -8.24 31.82
C CYS A 2 63.27 -7.33 31.79
N SER A 3 63.22 -6.51 32.84
CA SER A 3 62.89 -5.07 32.97
C SER A 3 62.69 -4.14 31.74
N LEU A 4 61.56 -3.38 31.78
CA LEU A 4 61.29 -1.91 31.60
C LEU A 4 61.82 -1.15 30.34
N PRO A 5 61.25 0.02 29.91
CA PRO A 5 60.29 0.93 30.57
C PRO A 5 59.14 1.52 29.69
N VAL A 6 58.25 2.27 30.38
CA VAL A 6 57.17 3.14 29.88
C VAL A 6 57.73 4.34 29.10
N SER A 7 57.15 4.65 27.91
CA SER A 7 57.32 5.95 27.25
C SER A 7 55.98 6.53 26.80
N THR A 8 55.70 7.74 27.27
CA THR A 8 54.62 8.64 26.89
C THR A 8 54.67 8.97 25.39
N GLN A 9 53.66 8.53 24.61
CA GLN A 9 53.46 9.02 23.25
C GLN A 9 52.34 10.08 23.21
N VAL A 10 52.78 11.30 22.92
CA VAL A 10 51.97 12.43 22.48
C VAL A 10 51.11 12.03 21.28
N THR A 11 49.80 12.20 21.40
CA THR A 11 48.82 12.03 20.33
C THR A 11 49.07 13.05 19.21
N LYS A 12 49.76 12.60 18.16
CA LYS A 12 49.84 13.35 16.89
C LYS A 12 48.51 13.27 16.18
N THR A 13 47.86 14.42 16.02
CA THR A 13 46.77 14.66 15.06
C THR A 13 47.23 14.23 13.65
N PRO A 14 46.45 13.44 12.90
CA PRO A 14 46.84 13.09 11.54
C PRO A 14 46.63 14.31 10.63
N THR A 15 47.74 14.86 10.13
CA THR A 15 47.74 15.80 9.01
C THR A 15 47.38 15.04 7.73
N HIS A 16 46.15 15.22 7.25
CA HIS A 16 45.72 14.73 5.94
C HIS A 16 46.45 15.49 4.83
N ASN A 17 47.59 14.96 4.39
CA ASN A 17 48.23 15.33 3.14
C ASN A 17 47.90 14.27 2.08
N HIS A 18 46.67 14.28 1.58
CA HIS A 18 46.36 13.72 0.26
C HIS A 18 46.30 14.88 -0.72
N LYS A 19 47.40 15.14 -1.44
CA LYS A 19 47.32 15.86 -2.72
C LYS A 19 46.55 14.95 -3.69
N LEU A 20 45.23 15.06 -3.67
CA LEU A 20 44.37 14.51 -4.72
C LEU A 20 44.74 15.22 -6.02
N PHE A 21 44.89 14.45 -7.09
CA PHE A 21 45.11 14.96 -8.43
C PHE A 21 43.92 15.86 -8.82
N THR A 22 44.14 17.17 -8.96
CA THR A 22 43.14 18.09 -9.50
C THR A 22 43.15 17.98 -11.02
N PRO A 23 42.05 17.55 -11.67
CA PRO A 23 42.02 17.41 -13.13
C PRO A 23 42.23 18.76 -13.81
N SER A 24 42.84 18.75 -15.00
CA SER A 24 42.90 19.96 -15.84
C SER A 24 41.48 20.39 -16.26
N PHE A 25 41.32 21.65 -16.68
CA PHE A 25 40.04 22.12 -17.22
C PHE A 25 39.52 21.23 -18.36
N GLU A 26 40.40 20.82 -19.28
CA GLU A 26 40.05 19.93 -20.40
C GLU A 26 39.62 18.54 -19.92
N GLN A 27 40.33 17.95 -18.94
CA GLN A 27 39.96 16.66 -18.36
C GLN A 27 38.61 16.73 -17.65
N PHE A 28 38.37 17.81 -16.89
CA PHE A 28 37.10 18.04 -16.23
C PHE A 28 35.97 18.27 -17.24
N ALA A 29 36.21 19.06 -18.29
CA ALA A 29 35.25 19.32 -19.36
C ALA A 29 34.86 18.04 -20.09
N GLN A 30 35.84 17.20 -20.45
CA GLN A 30 35.60 15.89 -21.05
C GLN A 30 34.80 14.99 -20.11
N GLN A 31 35.20 14.91 -18.82
CA GLN A 31 34.50 14.10 -17.83
C GLN A 31 33.03 14.51 -17.67
N ILE A 32 32.73 15.81 -17.57
CA ILE A 32 31.36 16.30 -17.44
C ILE A 32 30.55 16.02 -18.71
N THR A 33 31.17 16.18 -19.88
CA THR A 33 30.53 15.92 -21.17
C THR A 33 30.14 14.44 -21.28
N GLU A 34 31.08 13.52 -20.99
CA GLU A 34 30.82 12.08 -20.97
C GLU A 34 29.76 11.70 -19.91
N GLU A 35 29.88 12.23 -18.70
CA GLU A 35 28.92 11.99 -17.62
C GLU A 35 27.50 12.43 -17.98
N CYS A 36 27.35 13.57 -18.66
CA CYS A 36 26.04 14.11 -19.00
C CYS A 36 25.45 13.44 -20.24
N ILE A 37 26.22 13.36 -21.33
CA ILE A 37 25.73 12.86 -22.62
C ILE A 37 25.58 11.35 -22.58
N VAL A 38 26.60 10.61 -22.11
CA VAL A 38 26.56 9.14 -22.07
C VAL A 38 25.96 8.67 -20.76
N GLY A 39 26.48 9.17 -19.62
CA GLY A 39 26.09 8.71 -18.29
C GLY A 39 24.68 9.13 -17.83
N SER A 40 24.05 10.10 -18.51
CA SER A 40 22.69 10.57 -18.22
C SER A 40 21.81 10.70 -19.47
N ALA A 41 22.25 10.19 -20.63
CA ALA A 41 21.50 10.23 -21.90
C ALA A 41 21.01 11.63 -22.32
N ILE A 42 21.82 12.67 -22.09
CA ILE A 42 21.49 14.06 -22.46
C ILE A 42 21.89 14.34 -23.92
N ASP A 43 20.98 14.92 -24.70
CA ASP A 43 21.23 15.35 -26.08
C ASP A 43 22.36 16.39 -26.13
N LYS A 44 23.30 16.22 -27.06
CA LYS A 44 24.48 17.09 -27.18
C LYS A 44 24.11 18.57 -27.39
N VAL A 45 23.06 18.85 -28.16
CA VAL A 45 22.64 20.23 -28.43
C VAL A 45 22.04 20.87 -27.17
N LEU A 46 21.27 20.08 -26.41
CA LEU A 46 20.72 20.53 -25.12
C LEU A 46 21.83 20.74 -24.09
N PHE A 47 22.78 19.81 -23.98
CA PHE A 47 23.94 19.93 -23.11
C PHE A 47 24.69 21.26 -23.35
N ASN A 48 25.02 21.55 -24.61
CA ASN A 48 25.74 22.77 -24.98
C ASN A 48 24.96 24.06 -24.68
N ALA A 49 23.63 24.02 -24.75
CA ALA A 49 22.79 25.18 -24.45
C ALA A 49 22.59 25.39 -22.94
N SER A 50 22.46 24.30 -22.17
CA SER A 50 22.05 24.36 -20.77
C SER A 50 23.20 24.28 -19.76
N ILE A 51 24.39 23.86 -20.18
CA ILE A 51 25.55 23.66 -19.30
C ILE A 51 26.76 24.44 -19.82
N GLN A 52 27.23 25.40 -19.03
CA GLN A 52 28.45 26.16 -19.32
C GLN A 52 29.62 25.62 -18.50
N LEU A 53 30.68 25.21 -19.17
CA LEU A 53 31.94 24.81 -18.54
C LEU A 53 32.85 26.04 -18.43
N THR A 54 33.34 26.33 -17.23
CA THR A 54 34.22 27.48 -16.98
C THR A 54 35.31 27.18 -15.95
N SER A 55 36.44 27.87 -16.04
CA SER A 55 37.43 27.95 -14.98
C SER A 55 37.05 29.03 -13.97
N ASP A 56 37.63 28.99 -12.78
CA ASP A 56 37.41 29.96 -11.70
C ASP A 56 37.97 31.34 -12.00
N THR A 57 38.91 31.42 -12.94
CA THR A 57 39.52 32.66 -13.39
C THR A 57 39.60 32.65 -14.92
N VAL A 58 39.03 33.67 -15.56
CA VAL A 58 39.07 33.84 -17.02
C VAL A 58 39.61 35.22 -17.35
N LEU A 59 40.67 35.25 -18.15
CA LEU A 59 41.24 36.47 -18.73
C LEU A 59 40.38 36.92 -19.91
N GLN A 60 39.79 38.12 -19.81
CA GLN A 60 39.00 38.70 -20.89
C GLN A 60 39.90 39.43 -21.90
N ALA A 61 39.37 39.65 -23.10
CA ALA A 61 40.02 40.46 -24.13
C ALA A 61 40.18 41.90 -23.63
N GLY A 62 41.40 42.27 -23.21
CA GLY A 62 41.70 43.54 -22.53
C GLY A 62 42.52 43.39 -21.25
N GLY A 63 42.73 42.16 -20.76
CA GLY A 63 43.58 41.88 -19.59
C GLY A 63 42.84 41.92 -18.24
N GLU A 64 41.53 42.18 -18.23
CA GLU A 64 40.71 42.08 -17.03
C GLU A 64 40.49 40.62 -16.63
N VAL A 65 40.58 40.36 -15.33
CA VAL A 65 40.42 39.03 -14.74
C VAL A 65 39.01 38.92 -14.17
N SER A 66 38.21 38.00 -14.71
CA SER A 66 36.86 37.70 -14.23
C SER A 66 36.82 36.41 -13.42
N SER A 67 35.86 36.30 -12.49
CA SER A 67 35.68 35.14 -11.60
C SER A 67 34.30 34.50 -11.79
N PRO A 68 34.03 33.86 -12.94
CA PRO A 68 32.68 33.49 -13.36
C PRO A 68 31.99 32.49 -12.42
N ILE A 69 32.74 31.62 -11.73
CA ILE A 69 32.17 30.71 -10.72
C ILE A 69 31.65 31.49 -9.51
N HIS A 70 32.43 32.48 -9.05
CA HIS A 70 32.04 33.34 -7.94
C HIS A 70 30.81 34.16 -8.26
N ASP A 71 30.78 34.75 -9.47
CA ASP A 71 29.64 35.54 -9.95
C ASP A 71 28.38 34.67 -10.07
N ALA A 72 28.50 33.48 -10.68
CA ALA A 72 27.39 32.54 -10.84
C ALA A 72 26.81 32.03 -9.52
N LEU A 73 27.64 31.87 -8.48
CA LEU A 73 27.23 31.34 -7.18
C LEU A 73 26.96 32.42 -6.11
N ASN A 74 27.04 33.71 -6.47
CA ASN A 74 26.99 34.84 -5.53
C ASN A 74 28.00 34.73 -4.38
N TRP A 75 29.22 34.25 -4.66
CA TRP A 75 30.28 34.10 -3.67
C TRP A 75 31.09 35.39 -3.54
N ARG A 76 31.23 35.88 -2.31
CA ARG A 76 32.06 37.06 -2.03
C ARG A 76 33.54 36.67 -1.98
N ILE A 77 34.34 37.29 -2.84
CA ILE A 77 35.81 37.19 -2.80
C ILE A 77 36.31 37.92 -1.55
N SER A 78 37.02 37.24 -0.64
CA SER A 78 37.56 37.86 0.58
C SER A 78 39.09 37.74 0.68
N ARG A 79 39.74 38.71 1.35
CA ARG A 79 41.21 38.73 1.56
C ARG A 79 41.71 37.58 2.45
N PHE A 80 40.83 37.03 3.30
CA PHE A 80 41.06 35.85 4.15
C PHE A 80 39.83 34.93 4.03
N GLY A 81 39.82 34.04 3.02
CA GLY A 81 38.67 33.21 2.64
C GLY A 81 38.73 32.86 1.16
N GLN A 82 37.59 32.53 0.52
CA GLN A 82 37.50 32.07 -0.89
C GLN A 82 38.23 33.02 -1.86
N GLN A 83 39.53 32.80 -2.02
CA GLN A 83 40.36 33.34 -3.10
C GLN A 83 40.03 32.53 -4.35
N ALA A 84 39.97 33.20 -5.51
CA ALA A 84 39.91 32.53 -6.80
C ALA A 84 41.07 31.53 -6.88
N ARG A 85 40.74 30.25 -7.03
CA ARG A 85 41.69 29.14 -7.07
C ARG A 85 42.12 28.94 -8.52
N GLN A 86 43.42 29.03 -8.77
CA GLN A 86 43.98 28.86 -10.12
C GLN A 86 43.58 27.55 -10.84
N ASN A 87 43.23 26.50 -10.08
CA ASN A 87 42.92 25.16 -10.63
C ASN A 87 41.47 24.71 -10.43
N GLN A 88 40.54 25.62 -10.13
CA GLN A 88 39.14 25.28 -9.97
C GLN A 88 38.39 25.47 -11.29
N ALA A 89 37.48 24.54 -11.60
CA ALA A 89 36.58 24.56 -12.74
C ALA A 89 35.16 24.16 -12.29
N ALA A 90 34.16 24.58 -13.05
CA ALA A 90 32.76 24.27 -12.79
C ALA A 90 31.98 24.00 -14.07
N ALA A 91 31.00 23.12 -13.94
CA ALA A 91 29.87 23.01 -14.86
C ALA A 91 28.68 23.76 -14.26
N LEU A 92 28.32 24.90 -14.86
CA LEU A 92 27.21 25.75 -14.48
C LEU A 92 25.96 25.31 -15.22
N PHE A 93 24.93 24.91 -14.49
CA PHE A 93 23.61 24.57 -15.05
C PHE A 93 22.79 25.85 -15.14
N LEU A 94 22.52 26.30 -16.36
CA LEU A 94 21.93 27.60 -16.65
C LEU A 94 20.42 27.51 -16.91
N ASN A 95 19.68 28.51 -16.44
CA ASN A 95 18.29 28.74 -16.83
C ASN A 95 18.22 29.42 -18.20
N GLU A 96 17.02 29.47 -18.78
CA GLU A 96 16.76 30.13 -20.07
C GLU A 96 17.25 31.59 -20.11
N ASN A 97 17.13 32.30 -18.99
CA ASN A 97 17.63 33.67 -18.82
C ASN A 97 19.13 33.77 -18.48
N GLN A 98 19.90 32.70 -18.69
CA GLN A 98 21.33 32.57 -18.42
C GLN A 98 21.76 32.66 -16.94
N SER A 99 20.80 32.75 -16.00
CA SER A 99 21.14 32.67 -14.57
C SER A 99 21.55 31.26 -14.17
N CYS A 100 22.56 31.13 -13.30
CA CYS A 100 23.00 29.85 -12.78
C CYS A 100 21.98 29.28 -11.77
N TRP A 101 21.59 28.01 -11.96
CA TRP A 101 20.73 27.27 -11.03
C TRP A 101 21.55 26.43 -10.04
N GLN A 102 22.50 25.65 -10.55
CA GLN A 102 23.48 24.90 -9.75
C GLN A 102 24.83 24.85 -10.45
N ALA A 103 25.89 24.61 -9.68
CA ALA A 103 27.21 24.33 -10.22
C ALA A 103 27.75 23.00 -9.70
N LYS A 104 28.38 22.21 -10.57
CA LYS A 104 29.22 21.07 -10.17
C LYS A 104 30.67 21.48 -10.29
N LEU A 105 31.41 21.48 -9.17
CA LEU A 105 32.82 21.87 -9.13
C LEU A 105 33.73 20.67 -9.41
N CYS A 106 34.89 20.92 -10.01
CA CYS A 106 35.93 19.91 -10.15
C CYS A 106 36.51 19.51 -8.79
N GLU A 107 36.69 20.47 -7.87
CA GLU A 107 36.94 20.22 -6.45
C GLU A 107 35.69 20.57 -5.62
N PRO A 108 34.92 19.57 -5.19
CA PRO A 108 33.77 19.77 -4.30
C PRO A 108 34.14 20.46 -2.99
N VAL A 109 33.29 21.37 -2.53
CA VAL A 109 33.44 21.94 -1.18
C VAL A 109 33.02 20.89 -0.15
N TRP A 110 33.81 20.75 0.92
CA TRP A 110 33.51 19.84 2.02
C TRP A 110 32.38 20.37 2.92
N ASP A 111 31.31 19.60 3.07
CA ASP A 111 30.24 19.90 4.03
C ASP A 111 30.63 19.40 5.42
N ARG A 112 31.02 20.32 6.31
CA ARG A 112 31.37 19.98 7.70
C ARG A 112 30.22 19.41 8.53
N LYS A 113 28.97 19.72 8.19
CA LYS A 113 27.80 19.18 8.92
C LYS A 113 27.49 17.76 8.48
N LYS A 114 27.54 17.51 7.16
CA LYS A 114 27.26 16.18 6.59
C LYS A 114 28.49 15.27 6.50
N GLN A 115 29.67 15.78 6.83
CA GLN A 115 30.97 15.08 6.77
C GLN A 115 31.21 14.39 5.43
N LYS A 116 30.87 15.09 4.32
CA LYS A 116 31.03 14.60 2.96
C LYS A 116 31.19 15.75 1.95
N PRO A 117 31.80 15.54 0.78
CA PRO A 117 31.85 16.55 -0.26
C PRO A 117 30.44 16.89 -0.78
N ARG A 118 30.18 18.18 -1.05
CA ARG A 118 28.92 18.62 -1.66
C ARG A 118 28.94 18.33 -3.16
N LYS A 119 27.96 17.54 -3.62
CA LYS A 119 27.86 17.16 -5.03
C LYS A 119 27.58 18.36 -5.96
N TYR A 120 26.76 19.30 -5.50
CA TYR A 120 26.41 20.52 -6.24
C TYR A 120 26.39 21.72 -5.30
N GLU A 121 26.74 22.88 -5.84
CA GLU A 121 26.62 24.19 -5.21
C GLU A 121 25.39 24.92 -5.77
N THR A 122 24.77 25.74 -4.93
CA THR A 122 23.63 26.59 -5.30
C THR A 122 24.00 28.05 -5.05
N PRO A 123 23.53 29.00 -5.87
CA PRO A 123 23.79 30.42 -5.63
C PRO A 123 23.31 30.86 -4.24
N VAL A 124 24.16 31.60 -3.53
CA VAL A 124 23.85 32.08 -2.18
C VAL A 124 22.66 33.03 -2.25
N GLY A 125 21.69 32.83 -1.33
CA GLY A 125 20.49 33.65 -1.24
C GLY A 125 19.36 33.29 -2.22
N ALA A 126 19.56 32.34 -3.13
CA ALA A 126 18.55 32.01 -4.15
C ALA A 126 17.30 31.28 -3.61
N GLY A 127 17.35 30.72 -2.40
CA GLY A 127 16.27 29.85 -1.88
C GLY A 127 16.13 28.57 -2.72
N SER A 128 15.01 27.84 -2.60
CA SER A 128 14.69 26.75 -3.54
C SER A 128 14.03 27.30 -4.79
N ARG A 129 14.64 26.99 -5.95
CA ARG A 129 14.23 27.43 -7.28
C ARG A 129 13.98 26.22 -8.18
N ALA A 130 13.08 26.36 -9.14
CA ALA A 130 12.92 25.38 -10.22
C ALA A 130 14.01 25.58 -11.28
N TYR A 131 14.46 24.49 -11.89
CA TYR A 131 15.37 24.53 -13.03
C TYR A 131 14.58 24.64 -14.32
N LEU A 132 14.78 25.74 -15.04
CA LEU A 132 14.10 26.04 -16.30
C LEU A 132 15.16 26.29 -17.38
N PRO A 133 15.80 25.24 -17.93
CA PRO A 133 16.92 25.37 -18.87
C PRO A 133 16.53 26.01 -20.21
N PRO A 134 17.49 26.60 -20.94
CA PRO A 134 17.25 26.97 -22.33
C PRO A 134 16.99 25.72 -23.19
N ILE A 135 15.95 25.76 -24.03
CA ILE A 135 15.55 24.63 -24.88
C ILE A 135 15.84 24.93 -26.35
N PRO A 136 16.82 24.26 -26.98
CA PRO A 136 17.15 24.44 -28.41
C PRO A 136 16.04 23.98 -29.35
N THR A 137 15.98 24.55 -30.55
CA THR A 137 14.97 24.25 -31.58
C THR A 137 14.82 22.76 -31.88
N ALA A 138 15.93 22.00 -31.93
CA ALA A 138 15.89 20.55 -32.14
C ALA A 138 15.13 19.79 -31.03
N ILE A 139 15.25 20.24 -29.78
CA ILE A 139 14.51 19.67 -28.65
C ILE A 139 13.06 20.13 -28.66
N ARG A 140 12.80 21.40 -29.01
CA ARG A 140 11.43 21.92 -29.19
C ARG A 140 10.66 21.12 -30.23
N GLN A 141 11.30 20.70 -31.32
CA GLN A 141 10.67 19.83 -32.32
C GLN A 141 10.29 18.46 -31.74
N LYS A 142 11.18 17.81 -30.99
CA LYS A 142 10.86 16.54 -30.30
C LYS A 142 9.66 16.68 -29.34
N ILE A 143 9.56 17.82 -28.65
CA ILE A 143 8.42 18.14 -27.77
C ILE A 143 7.15 18.36 -28.60
N ALA A 144 7.24 19.08 -29.71
CA ALA A 144 6.12 19.32 -30.62
C ALA A 144 5.57 18.01 -31.19
N ASP A 145 6.45 17.11 -31.64
CA ASP A 145 6.09 15.80 -32.18
C ASP A 145 5.42 14.92 -31.11
N ARG A 146 5.92 14.95 -29.86
CA ARG A 146 5.38 14.14 -28.76
C ARG A 146 3.98 14.55 -28.35
N TYR A 147 3.74 15.86 -28.24
CA TYR A 147 2.49 16.38 -27.71
C TYR A 147 1.52 16.83 -28.81
N GLU A 148 1.87 16.61 -30.08
CA GLU A 148 1.12 17.07 -31.25
C GLU A 148 0.71 18.55 -31.11
N SER A 149 1.65 19.38 -30.62
CA SER A 149 1.39 20.76 -30.20
C SER A 149 2.37 21.73 -30.87
N PRO A 150 1.91 22.91 -31.33
CA PRO A 150 2.79 23.89 -31.96
C PRO A 150 3.70 24.56 -30.92
N VAL A 151 4.92 24.04 -30.80
CA VAL A 151 5.99 24.63 -29.97
C VAL A 151 6.70 25.74 -30.77
N PRO A 152 6.82 26.97 -30.24
CA PRO A 152 7.53 28.05 -30.92
C PRO A 152 9.00 27.70 -31.16
N ALA A 153 9.50 27.90 -32.38
CA ALA A 153 10.90 27.65 -32.72
C ALA A 153 11.87 28.56 -31.94
N ASP A 154 11.44 29.80 -31.66
CA ASP A 154 12.20 30.85 -31.00
C ASP A 154 11.43 31.46 -29.80
N GLY A 155 12.07 32.37 -29.06
CA GLY A 155 11.47 33.05 -27.89
C GLY A 155 11.57 32.26 -26.58
N GLU A 156 10.88 32.73 -25.54
CA GLU A 156 10.89 32.13 -24.20
C GLU A 156 10.04 30.86 -24.14
N PHE A 157 10.69 29.69 -24.18
CA PHE A 157 10.06 28.38 -24.14
C PHE A 157 9.20 28.21 -22.89
N TRP A 158 9.71 28.59 -21.73
CA TRP A 158 8.98 28.38 -20.47
C TRP A 158 7.78 29.31 -20.34
N THR A 159 7.79 30.47 -21.00
CA THR A 159 6.60 31.32 -21.10
C THR A 159 5.53 30.67 -21.98
N TRP A 160 5.90 29.95 -23.04
CA TRP A 160 4.96 29.11 -23.78
C TRP A 160 4.38 27.98 -22.93
N VAL A 161 5.21 27.22 -22.19
CA VAL A 161 4.75 26.13 -21.30
C VAL A 161 3.74 26.61 -20.26
N LYS A 162 3.88 27.83 -19.73
CA LYS A 162 2.89 28.40 -18.78
C LYS A 162 1.49 28.45 -19.37
N HIS A 163 1.36 28.77 -20.65
CA HIS A 163 0.05 28.93 -21.32
C HIS A 163 -0.42 27.67 -22.04
N ALA A 164 0.51 26.85 -22.56
CA ALA A 164 0.18 25.62 -23.28
C ALA A 164 -0.21 24.51 -22.29
N ASN A 165 -1.38 23.88 -22.41
CA ASN A 165 -1.80 22.82 -21.47
C ASN A 165 -1.10 21.45 -21.72
N VAL A 166 0.21 21.45 -21.95
CA VAL A 166 1.00 20.23 -22.17
C VAL A 166 1.35 19.55 -20.84
N PRO A 167 1.46 18.20 -20.82
CA PRO A 167 1.94 17.47 -19.66
C PRO A 167 3.33 17.93 -19.20
N ILE A 168 3.53 18.03 -17.88
CA ILE A 168 4.84 18.34 -17.30
C ILE A 168 5.33 17.20 -16.40
N VAL A 169 6.63 16.94 -16.42
CA VAL A 169 7.31 16.01 -15.51
C VAL A 169 8.14 16.79 -14.51
N ILE A 170 7.88 16.63 -13.23
CA ILE A 170 8.68 17.24 -12.15
C ILE A 170 9.59 16.18 -11.55
N THR A 171 10.89 16.44 -11.56
CA THR A 171 11.92 15.53 -11.06
C THR A 171 12.91 16.27 -10.15
N GLU A 172 13.95 15.58 -9.65
CA GLU A 172 15.03 16.18 -8.89
C GLU A 172 16.39 16.09 -9.60
N GLY A 173 17.12 17.20 -9.59
CA GLY A 173 18.43 17.35 -10.20
C GLY A 173 18.39 17.64 -11.70
N ALA A 174 19.27 18.55 -12.15
CA ALA A 174 19.28 19.02 -13.53
C ALA A 174 19.47 17.91 -14.57
N LYS A 175 20.39 16.96 -14.32
CA LYS A 175 20.66 15.87 -15.28
C LYS A 175 19.42 15.04 -15.60
N LYS A 176 18.54 14.81 -14.62
CA LYS A 176 17.29 14.04 -14.81
C LYS A 176 16.31 14.80 -15.70
N ALA A 177 16.12 16.10 -15.44
CA ALA A 177 15.26 16.93 -16.29
C ALA A 177 15.82 17.05 -17.71
N LEU A 178 17.14 17.26 -17.86
CA LEU A 178 17.78 17.33 -19.18
C LEU A 178 17.69 16.00 -19.94
N ALA A 179 17.83 14.86 -19.26
CA ALA A 179 17.62 13.55 -19.86
C ALA A 179 16.20 13.41 -20.41
N LEU A 180 15.19 13.79 -19.64
CA LEU A 180 13.78 13.74 -20.05
C LEU A 180 13.46 14.71 -21.20
N LEU A 181 13.97 15.95 -21.14
CA LEU A 181 13.87 16.93 -22.22
C LEU A 181 14.51 16.40 -23.52
N SER A 182 15.64 15.70 -23.41
CA SER A 182 16.32 15.08 -24.57
C SER A 182 15.46 14.04 -25.30
N GLN A 183 14.53 13.42 -24.56
CA GLN A 183 13.55 12.46 -25.05
C GLN A 183 12.20 13.11 -25.42
N GLY A 184 12.07 14.43 -25.33
CA GLY A 184 10.87 15.18 -25.72
C GLY A 184 9.83 15.41 -24.61
N TYR A 185 10.13 15.09 -23.35
CA TYR A 185 9.23 15.38 -22.23
C TYR A 185 9.49 16.79 -21.68
N VAL A 186 8.44 17.58 -21.43
CA VAL A 186 8.60 18.87 -20.71
C VAL A 186 8.94 18.57 -19.25
N ALA A 187 10.21 18.70 -18.87
CA ALA A 187 10.68 18.35 -17.53
C ALA A 187 11.25 19.54 -16.74
N ILE A 188 10.81 19.67 -15.49
CA ILE A 188 11.26 20.69 -14.53
C ILE A 188 12.01 19.98 -13.40
N ALA A 189 13.24 20.41 -13.11
CA ALA A 189 13.99 19.88 -11.97
C ALA A 189 13.86 20.76 -10.73
N LEU A 190 13.85 20.09 -9.58
CA LEU A 190 13.95 20.69 -8.25
C LEU A 190 15.25 20.23 -7.58
N TYR A 191 15.68 20.90 -6.51
CA TYR A 191 16.85 20.45 -5.73
C TYR A 191 16.63 19.11 -4.99
N GLY A 192 15.38 18.69 -4.88
CA GLY A 192 14.93 17.46 -4.24
C GLY A 192 13.42 17.49 -4.10
N VAL A 193 12.80 16.41 -3.62
CA VAL A 193 11.33 16.33 -3.42
C VAL A 193 10.72 17.46 -2.56
N ASN A 194 11.48 18.00 -1.59
CA ASN A 194 11.02 19.15 -0.79
C ASN A 194 11.24 20.51 -1.47
N GLY A 195 11.88 20.54 -2.63
CA GLY A 195 12.23 21.78 -3.34
C GLY A 195 11.05 22.50 -3.97
N GLY A 196 9.95 21.78 -4.25
CA GLY A 196 8.77 22.31 -4.94
C GLY A 196 7.79 23.07 -4.05
N TYR A 197 8.01 23.08 -2.74
CA TYR A 197 7.14 23.77 -1.79
C TYR A 197 7.92 24.37 -0.62
N ARG A 198 7.26 25.24 0.14
CA ARG A 198 7.71 25.73 1.45
C ARG A 198 6.76 25.27 2.52
N SER A 199 7.29 24.99 3.70
CA SER A 199 6.52 24.74 4.92
C SER A 199 7.06 25.52 6.12
N LYS A 200 7.93 26.50 5.82
CA LYS A 200 8.50 27.43 6.78
C LYS A 200 8.45 28.84 6.21
N ASP A 201 8.20 29.81 7.07
CA ASP A 201 8.27 31.23 6.74
C ASP A 201 9.72 31.72 6.60
N ALA A 202 9.91 33.01 6.30
CA ALA A 202 11.23 33.63 6.18
C ALA A 202 12.04 33.62 7.49
N LEU A 203 11.38 33.46 8.64
CA LEU A 203 11.99 33.37 9.97
C LEU A 203 12.32 31.92 10.38
N GLY A 204 11.89 30.93 9.57
CA GLY A 204 12.11 29.51 9.82
C GLY A 204 11.03 28.84 10.68
N ASN A 205 9.95 29.54 11.03
CA ASN A 205 8.81 28.97 11.75
C ASN A 205 7.95 28.12 10.82
N ALA A 206 7.31 27.09 11.36
CA ALA A 206 6.39 26.26 10.57
C ALA A 206 5.19 27.07 10.07
N CYS A 207 4.87 26.95 8.78
CA CYS A 207 3.70 27.57 8.18
C CYS A 207 2.88 26.57 7.37
N ALA A 208 1.67 26.97 6.96
CA ALA A 208 0.86 26.21 6.02
C ALA A 208 1.66 25.99 4.72
N PRO A 209 1.80 24.75 4.22
CA PRO A 209 2.61 24.53 3.03
C PRO A 209 2.06 25.24 1.79
N TYR A 210 2.94 25.79 0.95
CA TYR A 210 2.60 26.43 -0.32
C TYR A 210 3.65 26.12 -1.39
N LEU A 211 3.24 26.11 -2.67
CA LEU A 211 4.14 25.89 -3.80
C LEU A 211 5.16 27.03 -3.92
N ILE A 212 6.36 26.73 -4.43
CA ILE A 212 7.31 27.80 -4.73
C ILE A 212 6.81 28.67 -5.90
N ASP A 213 7.18 29.96 -5.89
CA ASP A 213 6.75 30.93 -6.91
C ASP A 213 7.11 30.49 -8.33
N ASP A 214 8.26 29.82 -8.52
CA ASP A 214 8.66 29.33 -9.84
C ASP A 214 7.72 28.25 -10.39
N LEU A 215 7.03 27.47 -9.53
CA LEU A 215 6.15 26.38 -9.97
C LEU A 215 4.70 26.82 -10.15
N VAL A 216 4.24 27.83 -9.41
CA VAL A 216 2.84 28.30 -9.46
C VAL A 216 2.34 28.53 -10.89
N PRO A 217 3.10 29.19 -11.79
CA PRO A 217 2.65 29.42 -13.17
C PRO A 217 2.53 28.15 -14.04
N PHE A 218 3.06 27.01 -13.60
CA PHE A 218 3.03 25.76 -14.36
C PHE A 218 1.97 24.78 -13.87
N VAL A 219 1.29 25.09 -12.75
CA VAL A 219 0.28 24.22 -12.15
C VAL A 219 -1.07 24.90 -12.31
N GLN A 220 -1.91 24.30 -13.15
CA GLN A 220 -3.25 24.78 -13.47
C GLN A 220 -4.25 23.62 -13.48
N SER A 221 -5.53 23.94 -13.42
CA SER A 221 -6.61 22.95 -13.44
C SER A 221 -6.49 22.05 -14.67
N GLU A 222 -6.73 20.75 -14.47
CA GLU A 222 -6.71 19.68 -15.47
C GLU A 222 -5.37 19.42 -16.17
N ARG A 223 -4.30 20.19 -15.89
CA ARG A 223 -2.97 19.90 -16.47
C ARG A 223 -2.44 18.57 -15.93
N PRO A 224 -1.96 17.66 -16.79
CA PRO A 224 -1.25 16.46 -16.34
C PRO A 224 0.12 16.81 -15.74
N VAL A 225 0.33 16.44 -14.48
CA VAL A 225 1.59 16.66 -13.74
C VAL A 225 2.13 15.33 -13.23
N TYR A 226 3.30 14.95 -13.73
CA TYR A 226 3.94 13.68 -13.44
C TYR A 226 5.11 13.88 -12.46
N LEU A 227 5.06 13.24 -11.30
CA LEU A 227 6.14 13.33 -10.30
C LEU A 227 7.09 12.14 -10.44
N ALA A 228 8.33 12.41 -10.87
CA ALA A 228 9.37 11.41 -11.19
C ALA A 228 10.60 11.60 -10.29
N PHE A 229 10.47 11.29 -9.01
CA PHE A 229 11.57 11.39 -8.03
C PHE A 229 12.34 10.07 -7.88
N ASP A 230 13.53 10.16 -7.26
CA ASP A 230 14.44 9.02 -7.05
C ASP A 230 13.76 7.81 -6.38
N GLN A 231 14.05 6.61 -6.89
CA GLN A 231 13.63 5.34 -6.30
C GLN A 231 14.67 4.85 -5.29
N ASP A 232 14.67 5.41 -4.09
CA ASP A 232 15.64 5.04 -3.04
C ASP A 232 15.47 3.60 -2.53
N ALA A 233 16.58 2.88 -2.33
CA ALA A 233 16.55 1.53 -1.74
C ALA A 233 16.26 1.54 -0.22
N ALA A 234 16.83 2.50 0.50
CA ALA A 234 16.75 2.58 1.97
C ALA A 234 15.32 2.86 2.45
N VAL A 235 14.83 2.04 3.39
CA VAL A 235 13.47 2.14 3.93
C VAL A 235 13.20 3.51 4.57
N GLU A 236 14.16 4.03 5.33
CA GLU A 236 14.02 5.33 6.01
C GLU A 236 13.94 6.48 5.00
N THR A 237 14.80 6.49 3.99
CA THR A 237 14.77 7.49 2.91
C THR A 237 13.44 7.44 2.16
N ARG A 238 12.98 6.25 1.75
CA ARG A 238 11.66 6.08 1.10
C ARG A 238 10.51 6.62 1.95
N LYS A 239 10.55 6.43 3.27
CA LYS A 239 9.53 7.00 4.17
C LYS A 239 9.53 8.52 4.11
N MET A 240 10.68 9.16 4.19
CA MET A 240 10.80 10.63 4.14
C MET A 240 10.39 11.19 2.77
N VAL A 241 10.83 10.54 1.69
CA VAL A 241 10.46 10.89 0.32
C VAL A 241 8.95 10.78 0.11
N ASN A 242 8.32 9.69 0.54
CA ASN A 242 6.86 9.52 0.40
C ASN A 242 6.07 10.54 1.24
N ILE A 243 6.56 10.97 2.40
CA ILE A 243 5.93 12.05 3.17
C ILE A 243 5.98 13.37 2.40
N ALA A 244 7.14 13.68 1.81
CA ALA A 244 7.32 14.87 1.00
C ALA A 244 6.46 14.85 -0.27
N LEU A 245 6.44 13.73 -1.00
CA LEU A 245 5.57 13.50 -2.17
C LEU A 245 4.09 13.62 -1.82
N ALA A 246 3.64 13.05 -0.70
CA ALA A 246 2.24 13.16 -0.27
C ALA A 246 1.84 14.61 0.03
N ARG A 247 2.76 15.42 0.58
CA ARG A 247 2.51 16.84 0.81
C ARG A 247 2.53 17.63 -0.50
N PHE A 248 3.50 17.35 -1.37
CA PHE A 248 3.66 18.06 -2.63
C PHE A 248 2.49 17.77 -3.59
N SER A 249 2.15 16.49 -3.80
CA SER A 249 0.98 16.09 -4.58
C SER A 249 -0.31 16.70 -4.05
N ARG A 250 -0.51 16.80 -2.73
CA ARG A 250 -1.67 17.49 -2.16
C ARG A 250 -1.76 18.96 -2.58
N LEU A 251 -0.65 19.69 -2.60
CA LEU A 251 -0.64 21.09 -3.04
C LEU A 251 -1.00 21.23 -4.53
N LEU A 252 -0.51 20.30 -5.35
CA LEU A 252 -0.81 20.26 -6.79
C LEU A 252 -2.29 19.92 -7.04
N THR A 253 -2.84 18.93 -6.34
CA THR A 253 -4.26 18.54 -6.44
C THR A 253 -5.19 19.63 -5.91
N GLN A 254 -4.76 20.48 -4.98
CA GLN A 254 -5.55 21.64 -4.53
C GLN A 254 -5.76 22.71 -5.61
N VAL A 255 -4.90 22.71 -6.65
CA VAL A 255 -5.04 23.54 -7.85
C VAL A 255 -5.73 22.75 -8.99
N GLU A 256 -6.32 21.59 -8.66
CA GLU A 256 -7.06 20.73 -9.60
C GLU A 256 -6.21 20.14 -10.76
N ALA A 257 -4.89 20.07 -10.61
CA ALA A 257 -4.03 19.38 -11.58
C ALA A 257 -4.26 17.85 -11.55
N ASP A 258 -4.16 17.18 -12.71
CA ASP A 258 -4.14 15.70 -12.79
C ASP A 258 -2.75 15.20 -12.42
N VAL A 259 -2.57 14.87 -11.14
CA VAL A 259 -1.26 14.47 -10.60
C VAL A 259 -1.08 12.96 -10.67
N ARG A 260 -0.01 12.53 -11.33
CA ARG A 260 0.43 11.12 -11.42
C ARG A 260 1.80 10.94 -10.77
N ILE A 261 2.02 9.79 -10.14
CA ILE A 261 3.28 9.48 -9.45
C ILE A 261 4.00 8.36 -10.19
N LEU A 262 5.13 8.64 -10.84
CA LEU A 262 5.87 7.59 -11.55
C LEU A 262 6.49 6.60 -10.54
N GLN A 263 6.47 5.33 -10.91
CA GLN A 263 7.03 4.23 -10.13
C GLN A 263 7.77 3.27 -11.07
N TRP A 264 8.96 2.84 -10.69
CA TRP A 264 9.74 1.82 -11.39
C TRP A 264 10.66 1.09 -10.40
N ASP A 265 11.34 0.03 -10.88
CA ASP A 265 12.31 -0.69 -10.07
C ASP A 265 13.60 0.13 -9.92
N GLY A 266 13.83 0.67 -8.72
CA GLY A 266 15.03 1.43 -8.40
C GLY A 266 16.33 0.64 -8.48
N ALA A 267 16.27 -0.70 -8.56
CA ALA A 267 17.45 -1.53 -8.82
C ALA A 267 17.95 -1.42 -10.27
N ILE A 268 17.08 -1.08 -11.22
CA ILE A 268 17.44 -0.83 -12.63
C ILE A 268 18.01 0.57 -12.79
N GLY A 269 17.49 1.56 -12.06
CA GLY A 269 17.97 2.93 -12.15
C GLY A 269 17.37 3.77 -11.03
N LYS A 270 18.22 4.47 -10.27
CA LYS A 270 17.76 5.28 -9.15
C LYS A 270 16.96 6.49 -9.64
N GLY A 271 17.56 7.26 -10.54
CA GLY A 271 16.94 8.40 -11.22
C GLY A 271 16.28 8.02 -12.54
N ALA A 272 15.49 8.94 -13.09
CA ALA A 272 14.94 8.80 -14.44
C ALA A 272 16.05 8.74 -15.51
N ASP A 273 17.14 9.51 -15.33
CA ASP A 273 18.33 9.44 -16.19
C ASP A 273 19.01 8.07 -16.11
N ASP A 274 19.21 7.54 -14.90
CA ASP A 274 19.77 6.21 -14.69
C ASP A 274 18.89 5.12 -15.33
N LEU A 275 17.56 5.22 -15.20
CA LEU A 275 16.60 4.28 -15.79
C LEU A 275 16.71 4.26 -17.32
N ILE A 276 16.78 5.43 -17.95
CA ILE A 276 16.91 5.55 -19.40
C ILE A 276 18.24 4.98 -19.88
N VAL A 277 19.34 5.26 -19.17
CA VAL A 277 20.67 4.76 -19.54
C VAL A 277 20.79 3.25 -19.37
N GLN A 278 20.29 2.69 -18.26
CA GLN A 278 20.48 1.27 -17.93
C GLN A 278 19.42 0.36 -18.55
N GLY A 279 18.19 0.85 -18.68
CA GLY A 279 17.03 0.06 -19.10
C GLY A 279 16.34 0.54 -20.38
N GLY A 280 16.77 1.66 -20.95
CA GLY A 280 16.18 2.24 -22.16
C GLY A 280 14.96 3.13 -21.91
N ILE A 281 14.60 3.93 -22.91
CA ILE A 281 13.47 4.86 -22.84
C ILE A 281 12.12 4.14 -22.67
N GLU A 282 11.98 2.94 -23.23
CA GLU A 282 10.76 2.13 -23.17
C GLU A 282 10.33 1.82 -21.72
N LEU A 283 11.28 1.65 -20.79
CA LEU A 283 10.96 1.44 -19.38
C LEU A 283 10.42 2.71 -18.71
N PHE A 284 10.95 3.88 -19.08
CA PHE A 284 10.42 5.15 -18.60
C PHE A 284 9.03 5.43 -19.19
N GLU A 285 8.83 5.17 -20.48
CA GLU A 285 7.53 5.27 -21.16
C GLU A 285 6.49 4.38 -20.48
N ARG A 286 6.83 3.12 -20.18
CA ARG A 286 5.95 2.25 -19.40
C ARG A 286 5.62 2.81 -18.02
N ALA A 287 6.61 3.36 -17.31
CA ALA A 287 6.40 3.97 -15.99
C ALA A 287 5.53 5.24 -16.06
N TYR A 288 5.63 5.99 -17.16
CA TYR A 288 4.82 7.16 -17.47
C TYR A 288 3.36 6.77 -17.76
N ASP A 289 3.13 5.81 -18.66
CA ASP A 289 1.80 5.38 -19.09
C ASP A 289 1.02 4.68 -17.98
N THR A 290 1.74 3.97 -17.10
CA THR A 290 1.14 3.25 -15.97
C THR A 290 1.19 4.04 -14.66
N ALA A 291 1.55 5.33 -14.70
CA ALA A 291 1.72 6.15 -13.52
C ALA A 291 0.39 6.26 -12.72
N PRO A 292 0.34 5.75 -11.49
CA PRO A 292 -0.87 5.81 -10.66
C PRO A 292 -1.26 7.26 -10.34
N THR A 293 -2.56 7.48 -10.18
CA THR A 293 -3.06 8.72 -9.54
C THR A 293 -2.55 8.82 -8.10
N VAL A 294 -2.62 10.00 -7.50
CA VAL A 294 -2.24 10.20 -6.08
C VAL A 294 -2.99 9.25 -5.14
N GLU A 295 -4.28 9.03 -5.40
CA GLU A 295 -5.11 8.13 -4.59
C GLU A 295 -4.67 6.66 -4.75
N GLU A 296 -4.43 6.23 -5.99
CA GLU A 296 -3.94 4.87 -6.28
C GLU A 296 -2.57 4.64 -5.67
N TRP A 297 -1.65 5.60 -5.81
CA TRP A 297 -0.31 5.53 -5.22
C TRP A 297 -0.36 5.43 -3.69
N ARG A 298 -1.25 6.17 -3.02
CA ARG A 298 -1.43 6.07 -1.56
C ARG A 298 -1.91 4.69 -1.14
N VAL A 299 -2.83 4.08 -1.89
CA VAL A 299 -3.28 2.71 -1.66
C VAL A 299 -2.12 1.73 -1.89
N LEU A 300 -1.37 1.86 -2.99
CA LEU A 300 -0.21 1.01 -3.27
C LEU A 300 0.81 1.05 -2.13
N LEU A 301 1.14 2.24 -1.61
CA LEU A 301 2.01 2.38 -0.45
C LEU A 301 1.44 1.75 0.81
N HIS A 302 0.12 1.82 1.00
CA HIS A 302 -0.53 1.18 2.13
C HIS A 302 -0.43 -0.34 2.05
N LEU A 303 -0.67 -0.93 0.87
CA LEU A 303 -0.57 -2.37 0.64
C LEU A 303 0.89 -2.87 0.71
N SER A 304 1.83 -2.14 0.13
CA SER A 304 3.26 -2.53 0.08
C SER A 304 3.97 -2.49 1.44
N ARG A 305 3.39 -1.81 2.43
CA ARG A 305 3.96 -1.63 3.78
C ARG A 305 3.31 -2.54 4.83
N GLN A 306 2.42 -3.45 4.42
CA GLN A 306 1.75 -4.34 5.36
C GLN A 306 2.73 -5.31 6.01
N LEU A 307 3.58 -5.95 5.22
CA LEU A 307 4.55 -6.96 5.69
C LEU A 307 5.97 -6.57 5.28
N THR A 308 6.72 -5.97 6.22
CA THR A 308 8.11 -5.54 6.00
C THR A 308 9.13 -6.41 6.74
N LEU A 309 8.66 -7.33 7.59
CA LEU A 309 9.48 -8.38 8.17
C LEU A 309 10.24 -9.16 7.09
N ARG A 310 11.55 -9.35 7.31
CA ARG A 310 12.39 -10.13 6.40
C ARG A 310 11.94 -11.59 6.44
N PRO A 311 11.62 -12.22 5.29
CA PRO A 311 11.25 -13.63 5.26
C PRO A 311 12.42 -14.51 5.69
N SER A 312 12.14 -15.49 6.53
CA SER A 312 13.06 -16.58 6.89
C SER A 312 13.20 -17.56 5.73
N LYS A 313 12.09 -17.80 5.01
CA LYS A 313 12.05 -18.58 3.78
C LYS A 313 11.25 -17.83 2.72
N LEU A 314 11.87 -17.57 1.59
CA LEU A 314 11.20 -17.05 0.39
C LEU A 314 10.95 -18.20 -0.58
N VAL A 315 9.73 -18.30 -1.10
CA VAL A 315 9.34 -19.35 -2.04
C VAL A 315 8.52 -18.74 -3.19
N THR A 316 8.42 -19.47 -4.29
CA THR A 316 7.57 -19.10 -5.43
C THR A 316 6.92 -20.38 -5.93
N ALA A 317 5.76 -20.70 -5.36
CA ALA A 317 5.09 -21.97 -5.63
C ALA A 317 3.57 -21.76 -5.81
N PRO A 318 2.95 -22.40 -6.84
CA PRO A 318 1.51 -22.36 -7.02
C PRO A 318 0.77 -23.12 -5.89
N ASP A 319 1.36 -24.19 -5.36
CA ASP A 319 0.87 -24.92 -4.20
C ASP A 319 1.98 -25.06 -3.15
N LEU A 320 1.76 -24.45 -1.98
CA LEU A 320 2.71 -24.49 -0.87
C LEU A 320 2.88 -25.88 -0.25
N SER A 321 1.90 -26.78 -0.40
CA SER A 321 2.00 -28.14 0.13
C SER A 321 3.06 -28.99 -0.59
N GLN A 322 3.46 -28.57 -1.79
CA GLN A 322 4.49 -29.24 -2.59
C GLN A 322 5.91 -28.71 -2.32
N VAL A 323 6.03 -27.66 -1.49
CA VAL A 323 7.32 -27.06 -1.18
C VAL A 323 7.98 -27.84 -0.04
N GLN A 324 9.22 -28.31 -0.26
CA GLN A 324 10.05 -28.87 0.80
C GLN A 324 10.44 -27.77 1.79
N LEU A 325 9.92 -27.89 3.01
CA LEU A 325 10.20 -27.01 4.14
C LEU A 325 11.13 -27.74 5.12
N ASP A 326 12.27 -28.21 4.61
CA ASP A 326 13.28 -28.90 5.41
C ASP A 326 13.83 -27.88 6.41
N THR A 327 13.60 -28.09 7.72
CA THR A 327 13.93 -27.20 8.86
C THR A 327 12.89 -26.13 9.26
N LEU A 328 11.63 -26.55 9.46
CA LEU A 328 10.68 -25.73 10.24
C LEU A 328 11.01 -25.71 11.73
N PRO A 329 10.88 -24.54 12.41
CA PRO A 329 11.14 -24.46 13.83
C PRO A 329 10.09 -25.25 14.62
N THR A 330 10.55 -25.99 15.63
CA THR A 330 9.65 -26.83 16.43
C THR A 330 8.88 -26.04 17.49
N LYS A 331 9.35 -24.83 17.80
CA LYS A 331 8.85 -23.88 18.78
C LYS A 331 8.71 -22.50 18.16
N GLY A 332 7.85 -21.65 18.72
CA GLY A 332 7.74 -20.24 18.35
C GLY A 332 6.62 -19.98 17.37
N ILE A 333 6.67 -18.85 16.67
CA ILE A 333 5.66 -18.43 15.71
C ILE A 333 6.14 -18.71 14.30
N ILE A 334 5.36 -19.46 13.53
CA ILE A 334 5.50 -19.63 12.08
C ILE A 334 4.42 -18.80 11.41
N GLY A 335 4.83 -17.79 10.65
CA GLY A 335 3.95 -17.00 9.81
C GLY A 335 4.01 -17.45 8.36
N ILE A 336 2.86 -17.67 7.72
CA ILE A 336 2.76 -18.02 6.30
C ILE A 336 2.03 -16.89 5.57
N ALA A 337 2.79 -16.07 4.84
CA ALA A 337 2.27 -15.06 3.95
C ALA A 337 2.21 -15.63 2.53
N SER A 338 1.01 -15.90 2.02
CA SER A 338 0.86 -16.50 0.69
C SER A 338 -0.45 -16.13 0.02
N PRO A 339 -0.46 -15.89 -1.31
CA PRO A 339 -1.67 -15.55 -2.05
C PRO A 339 -2.85 -16.51 -1.85
N LYS A 340 -4.05 -16.05 -2.21
CA LYS A 340 -5.28 -16.87 -2.17
C LYS A 340 -5.14 -18.07 -3.12
N GLY A 341 -5.68 -19.22 -2.73
CA GLY A 341 -5.68 -20.42 -3.59
C GLY A 341 -4.36 -21.22 -3.65
N THR A 342 -3.29 -20.80 -2.95
CA THR A 342 -1.98 -21.45 -3.07
C THR A 342 -1.71 -22.60 -2.08
N GLY A 343 -2.75 -23.31 -1.64
CA GLY A 343 -2.59 -24.48 -0.76
C GLY A 343 -2.14 -24.21 0.69
N LYS A 344 -2.30 -23.00 1.24
CA LYS A 344 -1.92 -22.67 2.65
C LYS A 344 -2.44 -23.69 3.67
N THR A 345 -3.74 -23.98 3.64
CA THR A 345 -4.36 -24.94 4.55
C THR A 345 -3.78 -26.35 4.40
N LYS A 346 -3.51 -26.81 3.16
CA LYS A 346 -2.87 -28.12 2.90
C LYS A 346 -1.44 -28.14 3.46
N CYS A 347 -0.71 -27.04 3.30
CA CYS A 347 0.63 -26.88 3.87
C CYS A 347 0.60 -26.96 5.40
N ILE A 348 -0.34 -26.29 6.08
CA ILE A 348 -0.52 -26.38 7.53
C ILE A 348 -0.82 -27.83 7.96
N ALA A 349 -1.74 -28.51 7.27
CA ALA A 349 -2.09 -29.90 7.58
C ALA A 349 -0.86 -30.82 7.48
N GLY A 350 -0.01 -30.65 6.46
CA GLY A 350 1.24 -31.40 6.32
C GLY A 350 2.31 -31.09 7.39
N MET A 351 2.15 -30.02 8.18
CA MET A 351 3.05 -29.70 9.30
C MET A 351 2.65 -30.39 10.61
N LEU A 352 1.44 -30.95 10.68
CA LEU A 352 0.90 -31.59 11.88
C LEU A 352 1.27 -33.07 11.93
N LYS A 353 1.41 -33.58 13.14
CA LYS A 353 1.58 -35.00 13.43
C LYS A 353 0.32 -35.57 14.10
N PRO A 354 0.00 -36.86 13.90
CA PRO A 354 -1.16 -37.49 14.53
C PRO A 354 -1.21 -37.36 16.06
N GLU A 355 -0.04 -37.34 16.71
CA GLU A 355 0.11 -37.20 18.17
C GLU A 355 0.05 -35.75 18.69
N ASP A 356 -0.02 -34.75 17.81
CA ASP A 356 -0.04 -33.35 18.23
C ASP A 356 -1.35 -33.02 18.97
N THR A 357 -1.22 -32.32 20.09
CA THR A 357 -2.31 -31.54 20.70
C THR A 357 -2.53 -30.29 19.83
N VAL A 358 -3.72 -30.11 19.27
CA VAL A 358 -3.99 -29.04 18.29
C VAL A 358 -5.17 -28.18 18.73
N ALA A 359 -4.93 -26.87 18.83
CA ALA A 359 -5.97 -25.88 18.98
C ALA A 359 -6.09 -25.08 17.67
N LEU A 360 -7.23 -25.12 16.99
CA LEU A 360 -7.44 -24.35 15.76
C LEU A 360 -8.48 -23.25 15.98
N ALA A 361 -8.05 -21.99 15.92
CA ALA A 361 -8.92 -20.83 16.08
C ALA A 361 -9.40 -20.29 14.73
N THR A 362 -10.69 -20.00 14.62
CA THR A 362 -11.32 -19.32 13.48
C THR A 362 -12.27 -18.22 13.94
N HIS A 363 -12.86 -17.48 13.01
CA HIS A 363 -13.84 -16.42 13.28
C HIS A 363 -15.27 -16.81 12.94
N ARG A 364 -15.52 -17.97 12.30
CA ARG A 364 -16.85 -18.42 11.90
C ARG A 364 -17.03 -19.93 12.01
N VAL A 365 -18.23 -20.35 12.39
CA VAL A 365 -18.57 -21.77 12.60
C VAL A 365 -18.47 -22.58 11.31
N CYS A 366 -19.11 -22.14 10.23
CA CYS A 366 -19.11 -22.88 8.96
C CYS A 366 -17.71 -22.99 8.34
N LEU A 367 -16.97 -21.87 8.31
CA LEU A 367 -15.56 -21.85 7.88
C LEU A 367 -14.71 -22.80 8.73
N GLY A 368 -14.89 -22.74 10.05
CA GLY A 368 -14.19 -23.58 11.01
C GLY A 368 -14.41 -25.06 10.79
N ARG A 369 -15.65 -25.49 10.60
CA ARG A 369 -15.99 -26.89 10.31
C ARG A 369 -15.30 -27.39 9.04
N ASN A 370 -15.38 -26.64 7.94
CA ASN A 370 -14.72 -26.99 6.67
C ASN A 370 -13.18 -27.07 6.84
N LEU A 371 -12.59 -26.08 7.51
CA LEU A 371 -11.17 -26.05 7.82
C LEU A 371 -10.73 -27.24 8.68
N CYS A 372 -11.51 -27.59 9.70
CA CYS A 372 -11.24 -28.75 10.57
C CYS A 372 -11.26 -30.06 9.78
N SER A 373 -12.26 -30.26 8.92
CA SER A 373 -12.36 -31.43 8.04
C SER A 373 -11.13 -31.55 7.12
N ARG A 374 -10.68 -30.45 6.52
CA ARG A 374 -9.51 -30.43 5.62
C ARG A 374 -8.17 -30.67 6.32
N VAL A 375 -8.07 -30.27 7.59
CA VAL A 375 -6.86 -30.45 8.41
C VAL A 375 -6.87 -31.81 9.14
N GLY A 376 -8.03 -32.46 9.26
CA GLY A 376 -8.18 -33.73 9.97
C GLY A 376 -8.33 -33.57 11.48
N ILE A 377 -8.96 -32.48 11.94
CA ILE A 377 -9.21 -32.22 13.37
C ILE A 377 -10.72 -32.13 13.64
N HIS A 378 -11.11 -32.25 14.90
CA HIS A 378 -12.52 -32.21 15.28
C HIS A 378 -13.03 -30.80 15.54
N TRP A 379 -14.26 -30.51 15.11
CA TRP A 379 -14.93 -29.26 15.44
C TRP A 379 -15.57 -29.34 16.83
N ARG A 380 -15.31 -28.36 17.68
CA ARG A 380 -15.82 -28.31 19.08
C ARG A 380 -17.33 -28.52 19.19
N GLY A 381 -18.10 -28.01 18.23
CA GLY A 381 -19.56 -28.09 18.25
C GLY A 381 -20.10 -29.50 18.02
N ASP A 382 -19.26 -30.41 17.54
CA ASP A 382 -19.62 -31.78 17.16
C ASP A 382 -19.02 -32.80 18.16
N LEU A 383 -18.48 -32.31 19.29
CA LEU A 383 -17.85 -33.11 20.35
C LEU A 383 -18.66 -33.07 21.63
N ASP A 384 -18.70 -34.19 22.34
CA ASP A 384 -19.20 -34.25 23.70
C ASP A 384 -18.17 -33.71 24.70
N LYS A 385 -18.65 -33.30 25.88
CA LYS A 385 -17.80 -32.75 26.94
C LYS A 385 -18.11 -33.37 28.29
N PHE A 386 -17.12 -34.02 28.89
CA PHE A 386 -17.20 -34.60 30.23
C PHE A 386 -16.02 -34.14 31.09
N ASN A 387 -16.27 -33.65 32.31
CA ASN A 387 -15.23 -33.10 33.21
C ASN A 387 -14.25 -32.14 32.51
N GLY A 388 -14.78 -31.31 31.62
CA GLY A 388 -14.01 -30.34 30.85
C GLY A 388 -13.24 -30.90 29.65
N GLN A 389 -13.19 -32.22 29.46
CA GLN A 389 -12.46 -32.89 28.37
C GLN A 389 -13.39 -33.08 27.17
N PHE A 390 -12.86 -32.93 25.96
CA PHE A 390 -13.60 -33.19 24.74
C PHE A 390 -13.51 -34.67 24.38
N ILE A 391 -14.62 -35.25 23.92
CA ILE A 391 -14.73 -36.66 23.56
C ILE A 391 -15.10 -36.74 22.08
N ALA A 392 -14.33 -37.53 21.32
CA ALA A 392 -14.60 -37.89 19.93
C ALA A 392 -14.73 -39.41 19.84
N GLY A 393 -15.92 -39.90 19.46
CA GLY A 393 -16.20 -41.33 19.50
C GLY A 393 -16.18 -41.87 20.93
N ASP A 394 -15.34 -42.87 21.19
CA ASP A 394 -15.17 -43.52 22.49
C ASP A 394 -13.98 -42.97 23.31
N GLY A 395 -13.24 -41.98 22.79
CA GLY A 395 -12.00 -41.47 23.39
C GLY A 395 -11.95 -39.96 23.61
N TYR A 396 -11.06 -39.52 24.51
CA TYR A 396 -10.76 -38.10 24.70
C TYR A 396 -9.90 -37.55 23.56
N THR A 397 -10.15 -36.31 23.16
CA THR A 397 -9.36 -35.62 22.12
C THR A 397 -8.92 -34.21 22.55
N LEU A 398 -7.74 -33.82 22.10
CA LEU A 398 -7.20 -32.47 22.20
C LEU A 398 -6.86 -31.88 20.82
N GLN A 399 -7.46 -32.43 19.76
CA GLN A 399 -7.38 -31.92 18.39
C GLN A 399 -8.68 -31.19 18.06
N VAL A 400 -8.79 -29.96 18.54
CA VAL A 400 -10.06 -29.23 18.61
C VAL A 400 -9.98 -27.89 17.89
N GLY A 401 -10.83 -27.72 16.89
CA GLY A 401 -11.11 -26.44 16.26
C GLY A 401 -12.30 -25.71 16.89
N PHE A 402 -12.22 -24.38 16.98
CA PHE A 402 -13.24 -23.55 17.61
C PHE A 402 -13.30 -22.14 17.01
N CYS A 403 -14.46 -21.51 17.13
CA CYS A 403 -14.61 -20.08 16.88
C CYS A 403 -14.10 -19.27 18.08
N VAL A 404 -13.42 -18.15 17.86
CA VAL A 404 -12.92 -17.26 18.93
C VAL A 404 -14.04 -16.71 19.83
N ASP A 405 -15.30 -16.67 19.38
CA ASP A 405 -16.46 -16.37 20.23
C ASP A 405 -16.64 -17.36 21.39
N SER A 406 -16.15 -18.59 21.22
CA SER A 406 -16.21 -19.71 22.16
C SER A 406 -14.87 -19.97 22.86
N LEU A 407 -13.90 -19.05 22.79
CA LEU A 407 -12.54 -19.27 23.31
C LEU A 407 -12.52 -19.62 24.81
N LEU A 408 -13.46 -19.12 25.61
CA LEU A 408 -13.58 -19.45 27.04
C LEU A 408 -13.85 -20.93 27.32
N ALA A 409 -14.34 -21.69 26.32
CA ALA A 409 -14.57 -23.13 26.44
C ALA A 409 -13.27 -23.96 26.35
N ILE A 410 -12.16 -23.34 25.93
CA ILE A 410 -10.85 -23.97 25.75
C ILE A 410 -10.00 -23.71 26.98
N ASP A 411 -9.63 -24.78 27.69
CA ASP A 411 -8.82 -24.71 28.92
C ASP A 411 -7.32 -24.71 28.58
N PRO A 412 -6.57 -23.60 28.73
CA PRO A 412 -5.19 -23.51 28.29
C PRO A 412 -4.27 -24.55 28.94
N ASP A 413 -4.51 -24.91 30.20
CA ASP A 413 -3.64 -25.83 30.92
C ASP A 413 -3.63 -27.22 30.27
N ARG A 414 -4.77 -27.64 29.71
CA ARG A 414 -4.92 -28.90 28.97
C ARG A 414 -4.30 -28.85 27.57
N PHE A 415 -4.13 -27.66 27.03
CA PHE A 415 -3.48 -27.43 25.73
C PHE A 415 -2.01 -27.00 25.89
N THR A 416 -1.40 -27.27 27.05
CA THR A 416 0.04 -27.04 27.25
C THR A 416 0.85 -27.81 26.24
N GLY A 417 1.77 -27.14 25.56
CA GLY A 417 2.59 -27.72 24.50
C GLY A 417 1.86 -27.88 23.15
N CYS A 418 0.63 -27.36 22.99
CA CYS A 418 -0.11 -27.52 21.75
C CYS A 418 0.53 -26.82 20.54
N VAL A 419 0.08 -27.23 19.36
CA VAL A 419 0.16 -26.46 18.12
C VAL A 419 -1.11 -25.61 18.01
N LEU A 420 -0.97 -24.29 18.15
CA LEU A 420 -2.05 -23.34 17.92
C LEU A 420 -2.06 -22.91 16.45
N ILE A 421 -3.14 -23.19 15.74
CA ILE A 421 -3.34 -22.80 14.34
C ILE A 421 -4.33 -21.64 14.27
N ILE A 422 -3.99 -20.62 13.50
CA ILE A 422 -4.92 -19.54 13.12
C ILE A 422 -4.79 -19.27 11.62
N ASP A 423 -5.67 -19.87 10.83
CA ASP A 423 -5.81 -19.55 9.39
C ASP A 423 -6.65 -18.28 9.23
N GLU A 424 -6.33 -17.46 8.23
CA GLU A 424 -6.86 -16.10 8.05
C GLU A 424 -6.71 -15.24 9.32
N VAL A 425 -5.52 -15.26 9.93
CA VAL A 425 -5.26 -14.65 11.26
C VAL A 425 -5.64 -13.18 11.34
N VAL A 426 -5.50 -12.41 10.25
CA VAL A 426 -5.88 -10.98 10.25
C VAL A 426 -7.38 -10.85 10.41
N GLN A 427 -8.16 -11.70 9.75
CA GLN A 427 -9.61 -11.73 9.89
C GLN A 427 -10.04 -12.22 11.27
N VAL A 428 -9.36 -13.24 11.82
CA VAL A 428 -9.63 -13.77 13.16
C VAL A 428 -9.43 -12.72 14.24
N LEU A 429 -8.29 -12.03 14.22
CA LEU A 429 -8.00 -10.98 15.20
C LEU A 429 -8.86 -9.74 15.02
N ARG A 430 -9.17 -9.35 13.78
CA ARG A 430 -10.16 -8.30 13.49
C ARG A 430 -11.50 -8.64 14.13
N HIS A 431 -12.03 -9.85 13.89
CA HIS A 431 -13.30 -10.29 14.46
C HIS A 431 -13.27 -10.30 15.99
N LEU A 432 -12.21 -10.85 16.60
CA LEU A 432 -12.05 -10.87 18.05
C LEU A 432 -12.10 -9.46 18.67
N LEU A 433 -11.42 -8.48 18.04
CA LEU A 433 -11.29 -7.13 18.58
C LEU A 433 -12.47 -6.19 18.23
N THR A 434 -13.16 -6.41 17.12
CA THR A 434 -14.14 -5.45 16.59
C THR A 434 -15.58 -5.96 16.52
N SER A 435 -15.82 -7.27 16.58
CA SER A 435 -17.18 -7.80 16.46
C SER A 435 -18.06 -7.48 17.66
N SER A 436 -19.37 -7.41 17.43
CA SER A 436 -20.37 -7.28 18.49
C SER A 436 -20.52 -8.57 19.29
N THR A 437 -20.32 -9.74 18.67
CA THR A 437 -20.51 -11.05 19.30
C THR A 437 -19.44 -11.35 20.35
N CYS A 438 -18.18 -10.95 20.13
CA CYS A 438 -17.12 -11.03 21.14
C CYS A 438 -17.30 -10.00 22.28
N ARG A 439 -18.05 -8.92 22.05
CA ARG A 439 -18.35 -7.87 23.05
C ARG A 439 -19.63 -8.14 23.86
N LYS A 440 -20.46 -9.07 23.42
CA LYS A 440 -21.73 -9.42 24.08
C LYS A 440 -21.47 -9.74 25.55
N ASP A 441 -22.30 -9.19 26.44
CA ASP A 441 -22.23 -9.42 27.89
C ASP A 441 -20.87 -9.07 28.52
N GLY A 442 -20.10 -8.17 27.88
CA GLY A 442 -18.80 -7.72 28.40
C GLY A 442 -17.69 -8.77 28.36
N LYS A 443 -17.85 -9.89 27.65
CA LYS A 443 -16.90 -11.03 27.70
C LYS A 443 -15.55 -10.79 27.01
N LEU A 444 -15.38 -9.71 26.25
CA LEU A 444 -14.17 -9.44 25.45
C LEU A 444 -12.86 -9.50 26.28
N PRO A 445 -12.73 -8.85 27.44
CA PRO A 445 -11.50 -8.93 28.24
C PRO A 445 -11.13 -10.37 28.63
N ALA A 446 -12.12 -11.20 28.96
CA ALA A 446 -11.90 -12.61 29.27
C ALA A 446 -11.43 -13.40 28.03
N LEU A 447 -11.99 -13.12 26.85
CA LEU A 447 -11.51 -13.71 25.59
C LEU A 447 -10.05 -13.32 25.30
N LEU A 448 -9.70 -12.04 25.46
CA LEU A 448 -8.34 -11.56 25.23
C LEU A 448 -7.33 -12.18 26.21
N ALA A 449 -7.71 -12.30 27.49
CA ALA A 449 -6.92 -13.00 28.50
C ALA A 449 -6.74 -14.48 28.16
N ARG A 450 -7.81 -15.16 27.72
CA ARG A 450 -7.76 -16.57 27.33
C ARG A 450 -6.89 -16.80 26.10
N LEU A 451 -6.94 -15.90 25.11
CA LEU A 451 -6.05 -15.95 23.95
C LEU A 451 -4.58 -15.82 24.38
N ARG A 452 -4.28 -14.87 25.27
CA ARG A 452 -2.92 -14.67 25.79
C ARG A 452 -2.41 -15.93 26.49
N GLN A 453 -3.22 -16.54 27.36
CA GLN A 453 -2.86 -17.80 28.02
C GLN A 453 -2.58 -18.90 27.00
N LEU A 454 -3.47 -19.08 26.01
CA LEU A 454 -3.29 -20.10 24.97
C LEU A 454 -2.02 -19.87 24.13
N MET A 455 -1.72 -18.61 23.79
CA MET A 455 -0.48 -18.24 23.08
C MET A 455 0.79 -18.56 23.87
N GLN A 456 0.75 -18.42 25.20
CA GLN A 456 1.88 -18.65 26.10
C GLN A 456 2.14 -20.14 26.36
N VAL A 457 1.08 -20.95 26.46
CA VAL A 457 1.22 -22.40 26.69
C VAL A 457 1.49 -23.18 25.40
N ALA A 458 1.17 -22.62 24.23
CA ALA A 458 1.42 -23.27 22.94
C ALA A 458 2.92 -23.43 22.68
N GLN A 459 3.36 -24.65 22.33
CA GLN A 459 4.73 -24.89 21.91
C GLN A 459 5.03 -24.17 20.60
N ARG A 460 4.10 -24.27 19.64
CA ARG A 460 4.19 -23.70 18.31
C ARG A 460 2.90 -22.99 17.94
N VAL A 461 3.01 -21.82 17.32
CA VAL A 461 1.88 -21.06 16.79
C VAL A 461 2.05 -20.93 15.29
N ILE A 462 1.13 -21.49 14.51
CA ILE A 462 1.13 -21.43 13.05
C ILE A 462 0.02 -20.49 12.62
N VAL A 463 0.39 -19.38 11.98
CA VAL A 463 -0.58 -18.41 11.44
C VAL A 463 -0.40 -18.25 9.95
N ALA A 464 -1.51 -18.12 9.23
CA ALA A 464 -1.48 -17.97 7.79
C ALA A 464 -2.49 -16.93 7.32
N ASP A 465 -2.08 -16.10 6.36
CA ASP A 465 -2.97 -15.12 5.73
C ASP A 465 -2.40 -14.67 4.37
N ALA A 466 -3.26 -14.26 3.46
CA ALA A 466 -2.83 -13.58 2.24
C ALA A 466 -2.48 -12.10 2.51
N ASP A 467 -3.14 -11.50 3.50
CA ASP A 467 -2.99 -10.11 3.91
C ASP A 467 -2.18 -9.99 5.22
N LEU A 468 -1.34 -10.98 5.52
CA LEU A 468 -0.53 -11.03 6.74
C LEU A 468 0.29 -9.74 6.87
N ASP A 469 0.28 -9.13 8.05
CA ASP A 469 0.96 -7.86 8.29
C ASP A 469 1.83 -7.86 9.55
N ASP A 470 2.78 -6.92 9.60
CA ASP A 470 3.72 -6.75 10.70
C ASP A 470 2.98 -6.51 12.03
N ALA A 471 1.89 -5.73 12.00
CA ALA A 471 1.09 -5.43 13.18
C ALA A 471 0.52 -6.70 13.83
N THR A 472 -0.01 -7.61 13.01
CA THR A 472 -0.53 -8.91 13.45
C THR A 472 0.57 -9.78 14.03
N LEU A 473 1.71 -9.90 13.35
CA LEU A 473 2.83 -10.72 13.80
C LEU A 473 3.45 -10.20 15.10
N PHE A 474 3.64 -8.88 15.23
CA PHE A 474 4.15 -8.26 16.45
C PHE A 474 3.17 -8.40 17.61
N TYR A 475 1.87 -8.29 17.36
CA TYR A 475 0.86 -8.53 18.40
C TYR A 475 0.94 -9.97 18.94
N LEU A 476 1.04 -10.97 18.06
CA LEU A 476 1.17 -12.37 18.47
C LEU A 476 2.47 -12.62 19.24
N ALA A 477 3.58 -12.03 18.79
CA ALA A 477 4.86 -12.09 19.49
C ALA A 477 4.79 -11.48 20.89
N ASP A 478 4.12 -10.32 21.04
CA ASP A 478 3.91 -9.67 22.33
C ASP A 478 3.04 -10.50 23.28
N LEU A 479 1.98 -11.15 22.78
CA LEU A 479 1.15 -12.05 23.61
C LEU A 479 1.93 -13.26 24.11
N ARG A 480 2.77 -13.83 23.24
CA ARG A 480 3.60 -15.00 23.55
C ARG A 480 4.72 -14.66 24.54
N ASN A 481 5.35 -13.50 24.38
CA ASN A 481 6.35 -12.93 25.29
C ASN A 481 7.58 -13.83 25.57
N ASP A 482 7.98 -14.68 24.61
CA ASP A 482 9.16 -15.54 24.72
C ASP A 482 10.41 -14.99 23.97
N LYS A 483 10.27 -13.80 23.39
CA LYS A 483 11.30 -13.07 22.62
C LYS A 483 11.86 -13.84 21.42
N GLN A 484 11.21 -14.93 20.99
CA GLN A 484 11.64 -15.66 19.80
C GLN A 484 11.24 -14.89 18.53
N PRO A 485 12.12 -14.82 17.53
CA PRO A 485 11.77 -14.20 16.25
C PRO A 485 10.69 -15.01 15.54
N VAL A 486 9.83 -14.31 14.81
CA VAL A 486 8.85 -14.95 13.91
C VAL A 486 9.59 -15.61 12.75
N TYR A 487 9.32 -16.89 12.50
CA TYR A 487 9.78 -17.58 11.31
C TYR A 487 8.78 -17.33 10.18
N LEU A 488 9.13 -16.43 9.25
CA LEU A 488 8.23 -16.01 8.18
C LEU A 488 8.53 -16.77 6.88
N ILE A 489 7.53 -17.52 6.41
CA ILE A 489 7.47 -18.09 5.07
C ILE A 489 6.69 -17.12 4.18
N ARG A 490 7.32 -16.61 3.13
CA ARG A 490 6.66 -15.71 2.17
C ARG A 490 6.67 -16.35 0.78
N ASN A 491 5.49 -16.45 0.17
CA ASN A 491 5.32 -16.94 -1.19
C ASN A 491 5.06 -15.77 -2.15
N ASP A 492 6.03 -15.45 -3.00
CA ASP A 492 5.96 -14.33 -3.95
C ASP A 492 5.44 -14.77 -5.33
N ILE A 493 4.71 -15.90 -5.40
CA ILE A 493 4.03 -16.34 -6.63
C ILE A 493 3.08 -15.25 -7.13
N LYS A 494 3.16 -14.95 -8.43
CA LYS A 494 2.17 -14.11 -9.11
C LYS A 494 1.07 -15.02 -9.65
N PRO A 495 -0.14 -15.02 -9.06
CA PRO A 495 -1.21 -15.88 -9.53
C PRO A 495 -1.64 -15.48 -10.96
N GLN A 496 -2.19 -16.45 -11.70
CA GLN A 496 -2.83 -16.17 -12.98
C GLN A 496 -4.09 -15.34 -12.72
N GLY A 497 -4.03 -14.06 -13.06
CA GLY A 497 -5.16 -13.15 -12.90
C GLY A 497 -6.25 -13.36 -13.95
N TYR A 498 -7.42 -12.82 -13.67
CA TYR A 498 -8.57 -12.79 -14.57
C TYR A 498 -8.79 -11.38 -15.16
N ALA A 499 -9.62 -11.29 -16.21
CA ALA A 499 -10.06 -10.02 -16.75
C ALA A 499 -11.13 -9.40 -15.86
N VAL A 500 -11.00 -8.11 -15.57
CA VAL A 500 -11.96 -7.33 -14.78
C VAL A 500 -12.44 -6.14 -15.59
N GLU A 501 -13.74 -6.11 -15.82
CA GLU A 501 -14.46 -4.92 -16.24
C GLU A 501 -14.93 -4.16 -14.99
N PHE A 502 -14.25 -3.06 -14.68
CA PHE A 502 -14.51 -2.27 -13.49
C PHE A 502 -15.39 -1.08 -13.84
N ILE A 503 -16.67 -1.16 -13.51
CA ILE A 503 -17.66 -0.12 -13.77
C ILE A 503 -17.52 0.98 -12.72
N GLN A 504 -17.03 2.14 -13.16
CA GLN A 504 -16.97 3.36 -12.38
C GLN A 504 -18.24 4.17 -12.65
N ALA A 505 -19.21 4.03 -11.75
CA ALA A 505 -20.51 4.70 -11.85
C ALA A 505 -20.99 5.24 -10.49
N PRO A 506 -21.86 6.27 -10.46
CA PRO A 506 -22.39 6.83 -9.21
C PRO A 506 -23.12 5.81 -8.33
N ASN A 507 -23.70 4.77 -8.93
CA ASN A 507 -24.43 3.71 -8.26
C ASN A 507 -24.38 2.41 -9.09
N ALA A 508 -24.87 1.30 -8.50
CA ALA A 508 -24.79 -0.04 -9.10
C ALA A 508 -25.67 -0.27 -10.34
N THR A 509 -26.49 0.70 -10.76
CA THR A 509 -27.55 0.46 -11.76
C THR A 509 -27.01 0.04 -13.12
N ALA A 510 -25.89 0.62 -13.59
CA ALA A 510 -25.24 0.22 -14.84
C ALA A 510 -24.74 -1.24 -14.78
N ALA A 511 -24.11 -1.63 -13.68
CA ALA A 511 -23.66 -3.01 -13.48
C ALA A 511 -24.83 -4.00 -13.33
N ILE A 512 -25.93 -3.59 -12.70
CA ILE A 512 -27.14 -4.43 -12.58
C ILE A 512 -27.86 -4.56 -13.92
N ALA A 513 -27.90 -3.51 -14.76
CA ALA A 513 -28.42 -3.60 -16.12
C ALA A 513 -27.65 -4.66 -16.94
N LYS A 514 -26.32 -4.59 -16.91
CA LYS A 514 -25.46 -5.59 -17.55
C LYS A 514 -25.65 -7.00 -16.98
N PHE A 515 -25.84 -7.12 -15.66
CA PHE A 515 -26.17 -8.39 -15.03
C PHE A 515 -27.47 -8.99 -15.58
N VAL A 516 -28.52 -8.17 -15.71
CA VAL A 516 -29.80 -8.63 -16.28
C VAL A 516 -29.65 -9.09 -17.73
N GLU A 517 -28.93 -8.34 -18.56
CA GLU A 517 -28.66 -8.70 -19.96
C GLU A 517 -27.96 -10.07 -20.06
N VAL A 518 -26.91 -10.28 -19.26
CA VAL A 518 -26.12 -11.51 -19.23
C VAL A 518 -26.96 -12.72 -18.80
N VAL A 519 -27.75 -12.58 -17.73
CA VAL A 519 -28.56 -13.70 -17.22
C VAL A 519 -29.73 -14.01 -18.15
N GLN A 520 -30.35 -12.99 -18.78
CA GLN A 520 -31.40 -13.21 -19.79
C GLN A 520 -30.87 -13.88 -21.07
N ALA A 521 -29.58 -13.70 -21.38
CA ALA A 521 -28.91 -14.42 -22.46
C ALA A 521 -28.60 -15.89 -22.12
N GLY A 522 -28.92 -16.34 -20.89
CA GLY A 522 -28.74 -17.72 -20.44
C GLY A 522 -27.37 -18.02 -19.84
N GLU A 523 -26.52 -17.02 -19.60
CA GLU A 523 -25.23 -17.24 -18.94
C GLU A 523 -25.41 -17.59 -17.45
N ARG A 524 -24.55 -18.48 -16.95
CA ARG A 524 -24.48 -18.86 -15.54
C ARG A 524 -23.59 -17.88 -14.78
N VAL A 525 -24.13 -17.29 -13.71
CA VAL A 525 -23.50 -16.17 -13.01
C VAL A 525 -23.31 -16.42 -11.52
N PHE A 526 -22.09 -16.18 -11.04
CA PHE A 526 -21.82 -16.04 -9.62
C PHE A 526 -21.78 -14.56 -9.22
N VAL A 527 -22.57 -14.17 -8.22
CA VAL A 527 -22.63 -12.79 -7.70
C VAL A 527 -22.05 -12.72 -6.30
N SER A 528 -20.98 -11.95 -6.11
CA SER A 528 -20.43 -11.58 -4.81
C SER A 528 -20.90 -10.19 -4.42
N THR A 529 -21.58 -10.04 -3.26
CA THR A 529 -22.06 -8.74 -2.77
C THR A 529 -21.91 -8.59 -1.25
N ASP A 530 -21.49 -7.43 -0.77
CA ASP A 530 -21.34 -7.16 0.67
C ASP A 530 -22.62 -6.63 1.35
N SER A 531 -23.73 -6.60 0.61
CA SER A 531 -25.00 -6.07 1.06
C SER A 531 -26.10 -7.14 1.08
N LYS A 532 -26.58 -7.49 2.27
CA LYS A 532 -27.76 -8.34 2.43
C LYS A 532 -28.99 -7.74 1.73
N ALA A 533 -29.23 -6.44 1.90
CA ALA A 533 -30.32 -5.74 1.21
C ALA A 533 -30.11 -5.72 -0.32
N GLY A 534 -28.86 -5.64 -0.80
CA GLY A 534 -28.53 -5.81 -2.21
C GLY A 534 -28.87 -7.20 -2.73
N SER A 535 -28.47 -8.24 -1.99
CA SER A 535 -28.74 -9.64 -2.36
C SER A 535 -30.22 -9.96 -2.48
N LYS A 536 -31.07 -9.47 -1.54
CA LYS A 536 -32.53 -9.62 -1.61
C LYS A 536 -33.15 -8.90 -2.82
N ARG A 537 -32.64 -7.71 -3.17
CA ARG A 537 -33.12 -6.98 -4.36
C ARG A 537 -32.81 -7.72 -5.66
N LEU A 538 -31.63 -8.33 -5.76
CA LEU A 538 -31.26 -9.15 -6.91
C LEU A 538 -32.10 -10.42 -7.00
N ALA A 539 -32.32 -11.10 -5.87
CA ALA A 539 -33.23 -12.25 -5.81
C ALA A 539 -34.63 -11.87 -6.31
N LYS A 540 -35.20 -10.76 -5.81
CA LYS A 540 -36.52 -10.29 -6.24
C LYS A 540 -36.58 -9.89 -7.72
N LEU A 541 -35.48 -9.36 -8.25
CA LEU A 541 -35.33 -9.06 -9.67
C LEU A 541 -35.36 -10.34 -10.51
N LEU A 542 -34.65 -11.41 -10.08
CA LEU A 542 -34.62 -12.71 -10.76
C LEU A 542 -35.96 -13.43 -10.69
N GLU A 543 -36.69 -13.35 -9.56
CA GLU A 543 -38.08 -13.83 -9.45
C GLU A 543 -38.97 -13.20 -10.53
N GLY A 544 -38.85 -11.87 -10.72
CA GLY A 544 -39.61 -11.15 -11.76
C GLY A 544 -39.21 -11.50 -13.19
N LEU A 545 -38.02 -12.07 -13.39
CA LEU A 545 -37.52 -12.57 -14.67
C LEU A 545 -37.75 -14.07 -14.85
N ASN A 546 -38.32 -14.76 -13.86
CA ASN A 546 -38.50 -16.21 -13.81
C ASN A 546 -37.18 -16.99 -13.99
N ILE A 547 -36.12 -16.55 -13.31
CA ILE A 547 -34.79 -17.17 -13.36
C ILE A 547 -34.48 -17.81 -12.00
N ALA A 548 -34.13 -19.09 -12.02
CA ALA A 548 -33.75 -19.83 -10.81
C ALA A 548 -32.45 -19.31 -10.21
N TYR A 549 -32.36 -19.29 -8.87
CA TYR A 549 -31.18 -18.82 -8.17
C TYR A 549 -31.00 -19.49 -6.81
N LEU A 550 -29.76 -19.48 -6.32
CA LEU A 550 -29.40 -19.81 -4.94
C LEU A 550 -28.93 -18.56 -4.20
N LEU A 551 -29.51 -18.27 -3.04
CA LEU A 551 -29.18 -17.08 -2.25
C LEU A 551 -28.48 -17.46 -0.94
N LEU A 552 -27.23 -17.05 -0.78
CA LEU A 552 -26.40 -17.31 0.40
C LEU A 552 -26.21 -16.03 1.22
N ASN A 553 -27.10 -15.81 2.20
CA ASN A 553 -27.00 -14.71 3.16
C ASN A 553 -27.33 -15.14 4.59
N SER A 554 -27.07 -14.26 5.56
CA SER A 554 -27.21 -14.59 6.98
C SER A 554 -28.61 -15.01 7.45
N GLU A 555 -29.66 -14.89 6.62
CA GLU A 555 -31.00 -15.43 6.87
C GLU A 555 -31.23 -16.80 6.22
N THR A 556 -30.58 -17.10 5.10
CA THR A 556 -30.75 -18.36 4.36
C THR A 556 -29.78 -19.45 4.78
N SER A 557 -28.75 -19.10 5.57
CA SER A 557 -27.69 -20.03 6.00
C SER A 557 -28.14 -21.31 6.71
N GLY A 558 -29.38 -21.40 7.21
CA GLY A 558 -29.88 -22.59 7.89
C GLY A 558 -30.47 -23.65 6.97
N GLY A 559 -30.68 -23.34 5.68
CA GLY A 559 -31.27 -24.27 4.74
C GLY A 559 -30.31 -25.38 4.29
N ALA A 560 -30.90 -26.50 3.84
CA ALA A 560 -30.16 -27.71 3.47
C ALA A 560 -29.25 -27.47 2.25
N ASP A 561 -29.78 -26.82 1.22
CA ASP A 561 -29.06 -26.53 -0.02
C ASP A 561 -27.90 -25.54 0.23
N GLU A 562 -28.13 -24.52 1.08
CA GLU A 562 -27.10 -23.55 1.43
C GLU A 562 -25.96 -24.20 2.22
N GLN A 563 -26.25 -25.08 3.17
CA GLN A 563 -25.23 -25.83 3.91
C GLN A 563 -24.48 -26.82 3.02
N ALA A 564 -25.19 -27.48 2.09
CA ALA A 564 -24.58 -28.37 1.11
C ALA A 564 -23.61 -27.57 0.21
N PHE A 565 -24.03 -26.41 -0.30
CA PHE A 565 -23.22 -25.57 -1.18
C PHE A 565 -21.97 -25.04 -0.46
N ILE A 566 -22.09 -24.65 0.82
CA ILE A 566 -20.93 -24.19 1.61
C ILE A 566 -19.91 -25.31 1.82
N THR A 567 -20.37 -26.55 1.92
CA THR A 567 -19.52 -27.71 2.18
C THR A 567 -18.83 -28.21 0.91
N ASN A 568 -19.60 -28.39 -0.16
CA ASN A 568 -19.12 -28.90 -1.43
C ASN A 568 -19.86 -28.21 -2.61
N PRO A 569 -19.43 -27.00 -2.99
CA PRO A 569 -20.15 -26.20 -3.98
C PRO A 569 -20.17 -26.87 -5.36
N ASP A 570 -19.06 -27.46 -5.79
CA ASP A 570 -18.95 -28.09 -7.11
C ASP A 570 -19.89 -29.31 -7.24
N GLN A 571 -20.08 -30.08 -6.16
CA GLN A 571 -21.06 -31.18 -6.17
C GLN A 571 -22.49 -30.66 -6.27
N VAL A 572 -22.86 -29.62 -5.49
CA VAL A 572 -24.21 -29.05 -5.56
C VAL A 572 -24.51 -28.48 -6.95
N LEU A 573 -23.54 -27.83 -7.58
CA LEU A 573 -23.67 -27.30 -8.94
C LEU A 573 -23.75 -28.41 -10.00
N ALA A 574 -23.23 -29.60 -9.73
CA ALA A 574 -23.40 -30.76 -10.61
C ALA A 574 -24.78 -31.42 -10.45
N ASP A 575 -25.32 -31.42 -9.22
CA ASP A 575 -26.60 -32.07 -8.89
C ASP A 575 -27.82 -31.19 -9.18
N ALA A 576 -27.67 -29.86 -9.12
CA ALA A 576 -28.74 -28.90 -9.32
C ALA A 576 -28.30 -27.73 -10.23
N ASP A 577 -29.12 -27.42 -11.23
CA ASP A 577 -28.88 -26.32 -12.16
C ASP A 577 -29.37 -25.00 -11.55
N TYR A 578 -28.45 -24.24 -10.96
CA TYR A 578 -28.66 -22.87 -10.52
C TYR A 578 -28.00 -21.91 -11.52
N PRO A 579 -28.76 -21.24 -12.42
CA PRO A 579 -28.22 -20.23 -13.32
C PRO A 579 -27.54 -19.07 -12.59
N VAL A 580 -28.03 -18.71 -11.40
CA VAL A 580 -27.44 -17.64 -10.60
C VAL A 580 -27.19 -18.07 -9.17
N VAL A 581 -25.98 -17.83 -8.66
CA VAL A 581 -25.67 -17.97 -7.22
C VAL A 581 -25.30 -16.60 -6.65
N ILE A 582 -26.02 -16.12 -5.66
CA ILE A 582 -25.77 -14.83 -5.00
C ILE A 582 -25.22 -15.08 -3.60
N ALA A 583 -23.99 -14.64 -3.34
CA ALA A 583 -23.33 -14.84 -2.07
C ALA A 583 -22.91 -13.54 -1.39
N THR A 584 -23.20 -13.47 -0.08
CA THR A 584 -22.65 -12.46 0.81
C THR A 584 -21.40 -12.95 1.54
N PRO A 585 -20.52 -12.06 2.03
CA PRO A 585 -19.33 -12.45 2.77
C PRO A 585 -19.62 -13.39 3.92
N SER A 586 -20.77 -13.26 4.61
CA SER A 586 -21.12 -14.03 5.81
C SER A 586 -21.12 -15.55 5.63
N LEU A 587 -21.21 -16.07 4.40
CA LEU A 587 -21.35 -17.52 4.13
C LEU A 587 -20.45 -18.06 3.04
N SER A 588 -19.92 -17.21 2.16
CA SER A 588 -18.93 -17.64 1.17
C SER A 588 -17.53 -17.86 1.75
N THR A 589 -17.29 -17.51 3.02
CA THR A 589 -16.02 -17.79 3.71
C THR A 589 -15.82 -19.29 3.88
N GLY A 590 -15.14 -19.92 2.90
CA GLY A 590 -14.76 -21.32 2.94
C GLY A 590 -14.99 -22.05 1.62
N ALA A 591 -16.03 -21.68 0.88
CA ALA A 591 -16.33 -22.27 -0.43
C ALA A 591 -15.24 -21.91 -1.45
N SER A 592 -14.75 -22.90 -2.18
CA SER A 592 -13.85 -22.77 -3.33
C SER A 592 -14.55 -23.47 -4.48
N ILE A 593 -14.91 -22.73 -5.52
CA ILE A 593 -15.59 -23.28 -6.70
C ILE A 593 -14.50 -23.49 -7.75
N GLU A 594 -14.15 -24.75 -7.99
CA GLU A 594 -13.09 -25.14 -8.92
C GLU A 594 -13.64 -25.55 -10.29
N SER A 595 -14.92 -25.93 -10.37
CA SER A 595 -15.60 -26.25 -11.62
C SER A 595 -15.67 -25.07 -12.60
N ASP A 596 -15.88 -25.39 -13.87
CA ASP A 596 -16.13 -24.48 -14.99
C ASP A 596 -17.62 -24.11 -15.15
N TYR A 597 -18.40 -24.30 -14.09
CA TYR A 597 -19.86 -24.14 -14.10
C TYR A 597 -20.33 -22.73 -14.49
N PHE A 598 -19.58 -21.68 -14.10
CA PHE A 598 -19.98 -20.28 -14.32
C PHE A 598 -19.30 -19.66 -15.54
N ASP A 599 -20.04 -18.84 -16.28
CA ASP A 599 -19.55 -18.07 -17.43
C ASP A 599 -19.04 -16.68 -17.02
N ARG A 600 -19.67 -16.10 -15.98
CA ARG A 600 -19.37 -14.74 -15.50
C ARG A 600 -19.39 -14.64 -13.99
N VAL A 601 -18.60 -13.71 -13.46
CA VAL A 601 -18.66 -13.31 -12.04
C VAL A 601 -19.04 -11.83 -11.94
N PHE A 602 -20.00 -11.50 -11.10
CA PHE A 602 -20.34 -10.11 -10.76
C PHE A 602 -19.92 -9.76 -9.33
N GLY A 603 -19.30 -8.59 -9.17
CA GLY A 603 -19.01 -7.97 -7.87
C GLY A 603 -19.86 -6.73 -7.67
N LEU A 604 -20.79 -6.75 -6.71
CA LEU A 604 -21.67 -5.61 -6.41
C LEU A 604 -21.45 -5.16 -4.98
N PHE A 605 -20.56 -4.18 -4.80
CA PHE A 605 -20.04 -3.79 -3.49
C PHE A 605 -20.50 -2.41 -3.07
N TYR A 606 -21.28 -2.34 -2.00
CA TYR A 606 -21.90 -1.13 -1.47
C TYR A 606 -21.13 -0.51 -0.30
N GLY A 607 -20.05 -1.16 0.17
CA GLY A 607 -19.26 -0.70 1.31
C GLY A 607 -20.00 -0.81 2.64
N ALA A 608 -20.88 -1.81 2.76
CA ALA A 608 -21.75 -2.02 3.91
C ALA A 608 -21.05 -2.82 5.01
N SER A 609 -20.23 -3.83 4.66
CA SER A 609 -19.64 -4.74 5.64
C SER A 609 -18.22 -5.24 5.31
N SER A 610 -17.77 -5.12 4.06
CA SER A 610 -16.51 -5.69 3.58
C SER A 610 -15.45 -4.63 3.31
N THR A 611 -14.17 -4.96 3.53
CA THR A 611 -13.03 -4.20 2.99
C THR A 611 -12.71 -4.63 1.57
N ASP A 612 -11.81 -3.90 0.90
CA ASP A 612 -11.24 -4.27 -0.40
C ASP A 612 -10.67 -5.70 -0.41
N ALA A 613 -10.02 -6.11 0.69
CA ALA A 613 -9.50 -7.48 0.85
C ALA A 613 -10.61 -8.54 0.84
N ASP A 614 -11.67 -8.31 1.61
CA ASP A 614 -12.83 -9.19 1.70
C ASP A 614 -13.56 -9.28 0.34
N MET A 615 -13.71 -8.15 -0.36
CA MET A 615 -14.33 -8.07 -1.69
C MET A 615 -13.52 -8.84 -2.74
N ALA A 616 -12.21 -8.63 -2.80
CA ALA A 616 -11.32 -9.38 -3.69
C ALA A 616 -11.31 -10.89 -3.36
N GLN A 617 -11.42 -11.25 -2.07
CA GLN A 617 -11.56 -12.65 -1.67
C GLN A 617 -12.87 -13.26 -2.17
N GLY A 618 -13.99 -12.51 -2.12
CA GLY A 618 -15.28 -12.93 -2.67
C GLY A 618 -15.25 -13.16 -4.18
N LEU A 619 -14.60 -12.26 -4.95
CA LEU A 619 -14.42 -12.41 -6.39
C LEU A 619 -13.56 -13.63 -6.78
N GLY A 620 -12.57 -13.96 -5.95
CA GLY A 620 -11.67 -15.10 -6.14
C GLY A 620 -12.22 -16.44 -5.66
N ARG A 621 -13.50 -16.54 -5.29
CA ARG A 621 -14.14 -17.80 -4.88
C ARG A 621 -14.33 -18.76 -6.05
N VAL A 622 -14.73 -18.23 -7.20
CA VAL A 622 -14.65 -18.91 -8.49
C VAL A 622 -13.19 -18.88 -8.93
N ARG A 623 -12.56 -20.05 -9.06
CA ARG A 623 -11.13 -20.15 -9.38
C ARG A 623 -10.84 -19.99 -10.86
N GLN A 624 -11.81 -20.32 -11.71
CA GLN A 624 -11.67 -20.20 -13.15
C GLN A 624 -11.39 -18.77 -13.58
N PRO A 625 -10.49 -18.52 -14.55
CA PRO A 625 -10.05 -17.19 -14.96
C PRO A 625 -11.04 -16.48 -15.92
N ILE A 626 -12.35 -16.72 -15.76
CA ILE A 626 -13.44 -16.08 -16.51
C ILE A 626 -13.55 -14.55 -16.27
N GLN A 627 -14.39 -13.84 -17.02
CA GLN A 627 -14.49 -12.38 -16.85
C GLN A 627 -15.25 -12.01 -15.56
N ARG A 628 -14.75 -10.98 -14.86
CA ARG A 628 -15.40 -10.34 -13.70
C ARG A 628 -15.97 -8.99 -14.11
N VAL A 629 -17.22 -8.72 -13.81
CA VAL A 629 -17.84 -7.39 -13.91
C VAL A 629 -18.03 -6.83 -12.50
N VAL A 630 -17.35 -5.73 -12.18
CA VAL A 630 -17.26 -5.22 -10.80
C VAL A 630 -17.73 -3.79 -10.73
N TRP A 631 -18.69 -3.52 -9.85
CA TRP A 631 -19.01 -2.19 -9.38
C TRP A 631 -18.75 -2.08 -7.88
N CYS A 632 -18.17 -0.94 -7.48
CA CYS A 632 -17.88 -0.64 -6.09
C CYS A 632 -18.25 0.81 -5.76
N ALA A 633 -18.93 1.00 -4.63
CA ALA A 633 -19.19 2.32 -4.07
C ALA A 633 -17.88 3.07 -3.84
N GLU A 634 -17.89 4.38 -4.09
CA GLU A 634 -16.70 5.22 -3.95
C GLU A 634 -16.10 5.14 -2.54
N ARG A 635 -16.99 5.18 -1.54
CA ARG A 635 -16.68 5.08 -0.11
C ARG A 635 -17.60 4.08 0.56
N GLY A 636 -17.09 3.42 1.59
CA GLY A 636 -17.86 2.56 2.49
C GLY A 636 -18.34 3.30 3.73
N MET A 637 -19.29 2.67 4.42
CA MET A 637 -19.92 3.18 5.63
C MET A 637 -19.44 2.48 6.91
N ASN A 638 -18.72 1.37 6.77
CA ASN A 638 -18.26 0.55 7.90
C ASN A 638 -17.00 1.13 8.59
N LEU A 639 -17.12 2.37 9.08
CA LEU A 639 -16.06 3.06 9.81
C LEU A 639 -16.08 2.68 11.30
N SER A 640 -14.93 2.89 11.97
CA SER A 640 -14.85 2.71 13.42
C SER A 640 -15.85 3.61 14.16
N LYS A 641 -16.58 3.03 15.11
CA LYS A 641 -17.56 3.73 15.97
C LYS A 641 -16.91 4.74 16.94
N VAL A 642 -15.58 4.78 17.01
CA VAL A 642 -14.84 5.69 17.90
C VAL A 642 -14.41 6.95 17.15
N SER A 643 -13.86 6.80 15.94
CA SER A 643 -13.41 7.91 15.09
C SER A 643 -13.23 7.42 13.66
N SER A 644 -13.46 8.29 12.67
CA SER A 644 -13.16 8.03 11.26
C SER A 644 -11.68 8.24 10.88
N SER A 645 -10.82 8.59 11.85
CA SER A 645 -9.39 8.81 11.59
C SER A 645 -8.69 7.57 11.02
N THR A 646 -7.79 7.79 10.07
CA THR A 646 -6.91 6.77 9.49
C THR A 646 -5.55 6.68 10.20
N ASN A 647 -5.38 7.42 11.30
CA ASN A 647 -4.18 7.40 12.12
C ASN A 647 -4.42 6.57 13.41
N PRO A 648 -3.69 5.46 13.63
CA PRO A 648 -3.85 4.62 14.81
C PRO A 648 -3.69 5.38 16.13
N LEU A 649 -2.77 6.35 16.21
CA LEU A 649 -2.54 7.13 17.43
C LEU A 649 -3.75 8.00 17.76
N GLN A 650 -4.35 8.65 16.75
CA GLN A 650 -5.55 9.47 16.94
C GLN A 650 -6.75 8.61 17.37
N LEU A 651 -6.92 7.43 16.78
CA LEU A 651 -7.96 6.47 17.18
C LEU A 651 -7.81 6.03 18.64
N ARG A 652 -6.58 5.73 19.06
CA ARG A 652 -6.28 5.35 20.45
C ARG A 652 -6.53 6.49 21.42
N THR A 653 -6.11 7.71 21.08
CA THR A 653 -6.41 8.91 21.89
C THR A 653 -7.91 9.15 21.99
N ALA A 654 -8.65 9.04 20.89
CA ALA A 654 -10.11 9.19 20.89
C ALA A 654 -10.80 8.12 21.77
N LEU A 655 -10.32 6.87 21.73
CA LEU A 655 -10.84 5.81 22.60
C LEU A 655 -10.55 6.10 24.07
N LYS A 656 -9.33 6.58 24.39
CA LYS A 656 -8.97 6.99 25.75
C LYS A 656 -9.88 8.11 26.23
N THR A 657 -9.99 9.21 25.49
CA THR A 657 -10.85 10.35 25.86
C THR A 657 -12.30 9.94 26.09
N ARG A 658 -12.85 9.07 25.25
CA ARG A 658 -14.22 8.54 25.45
C ARG A 658 -14.33 7.69 26.72
N THR A 659 -13.31 6.90 27.02
CA THR A 659 -13.26 6.06 28.22
C THR A 659 -13.14 6.94 29.47
N ASP A 660 -12.22 7.90 29.49
CA ASP A 660 -12.04 8.86 30.58
C ASP A 660 -13.33 9.64 30.88
N ALA A 661 -14.04 10.09 29.84
CA ALA A 661 -15.34 10.73 30.00
C ALA A 661 -16.40 9.79 30.60
N THR A 662 -16.45 8.53 30.16
CA THR A 662 -17.40 7.53 30.67
C THR A 662 -17.08 7.17 32.13
N THR A 663 -15.81 6.95 32.47
CA THR A 663 -15.33 6.71 33.82
C THR A 663 -15.63 7.90 34.73
N SER A 664 -15.49 9.13 34.24
CA SER A 664 -15.82 10.34 35.02
C SER A 664 -17.31 10.40 35.37
N LEU A 665 -18.20 10.02 34.45
CA LEU A 665 -19.65 9.96 34.70
C LEU A 665 -20.05 8.85 35.67
N LEU A 666 -19.33 7.71 35.64
CA LEU A 666 -19.60 6.55 36.48
C LEU A 666 -18.78 6.55 37.78
N ARG A 667 -17.95 7.56 38.03
CA ARG A 667 -16.93 7.55 39.09
C ARG A 667 -17.48 7.18 40.46
N CYS A 668 -18.61 7.78 40.85
CA CYS A 668 -19.26 7.51 42.14
C CYS A 668 -19.89 6.10 42.26
N GLN A 669 -20.00 5.38 41.14
CA GLN A 669 -20.54 4.01 41.08
C GLN A 669 -19.43 2.95 41.00
N LEU A 670 -18.17 3.36 40.81
CA LEU A 670 -17.03 2.45 40.73
C LEU A 670 -16.44 2.22 42.12
N ARG A 671 -15.95 1.00 42.36
CA ARG A 671 -15.13 0.70 43.54
C ARG A 671 -13.76 1.38 43.41
N GLU A 672 -13.15 1.74 44.53
CA GLU A 672 -11.85 2.45 44.55
C GLU A 672 -10.73 1.67 43.85
N ASP A 673 -10.70 0.35 43.98
CA ASP A 673 -9.74 -0.53 43.30
C ASP A 673 -9.90 -0.47 41.78
N VAL A 674 -11.14 -0.46 41.28
CA VAL A 674 -11.45 -0.32 39.85
C VAL A 674 -11.07 1.08 39.36
N GLN A 675 -11.31 2.12 40.16
CA GLN A 675 -10.94 3.49 39.81
C GLN A 675 -9.41 3.63 39.66
N MET A 676 -8.65 3.15 40.65
CA MET A 676 -7.18 3.16 40.61
C MET A 676 -6.63 2.35 39.42
N ALA A 677 -7.24 1.21 39.10
CA ALA A 677 -6.83 0.39 37.96
C ALA A 677 -7.02 1.13 36.62
N LEU A 678 -8.11 1.89 36.47
CA LEU A 678 -8.40 2.67 35.26
C LEU A 678 -7.48 3.88 35.13
N GLU A 679 -7.23 4.61 36.23
CA GLU A 679 -6.35 5.79 36.25
C GLU A 679 -4.89 5.42 35.91
N ASN A 680 -4.42 4.26 36.38
CA ASN A 680 -3.06 3.78 36.14
C ASN A 680 -2.92 2.89 34.89
N TYR A 681 -3.98 2.73 34.09
CA TYR A 681 -3.95 1.83 32.95
C TYR A 681 -3.04 2.37 31.83
N ASP A 682 -2.06 1.56 31.42
CA ASP A 682 -1.12 1.93 30.37
C ASP A 682 -1.71 1.68 28.96
N TRP A 683 -2.42 2.70 28.48
CA TRP A 683 -2.95 2.75 27.11
C TRP A 683 -1.88 2.62 26.02
N GLN A 684 -0.62 2.98 26.31
CA GLN A 684 0.41 3.06 25.30
C GLN A 684 1.07 1.70 25.03
N SER A 685 1.32 0.92 26.09
CA SER A 685 1.96 -0.39 25.98
C SER A 685 0.99 -1.55 25.75
N ASP A 686 -0.33 -1.37 25.98
CA ASP A 686 -1.28 -2.46 25.79
C ASP A 686 -1.31 -2.98 24.32
N PRO A 687 -0.94 -4.24 24.08
CA PRO A 687 -0.84 -4.81 22.74
C PRO A 687 -2.21 -4.94 22.06
N HIS A 688 -3.29 -5.17 22.81
CA HIS A 688 -4.65 -5.28 22.26
C HIS A 688 -5.14 -3.93 21.75
N LEU A 689 -4.94 -2.86 22.51
CA LEU A 689 -5.31 -1.50 22.09
C LEU A 689 -4.48 -1.03 20.90
N ARG A 690 -3.19 -1.36 20.88
CA ARG A 690 -2.31 -1.07 19.75
C ARG A 690 -2.82 -1.75 18.48
N LEU A 691 -3.05 -3.07 18.50
CA LEU A 691 -3.57 -3.79 17.34
C LEU A 691 -4.98 -3.30 16.95
N TRP A 692 -5.89 -3.10 17.90
CA TRP A 692 -7.23 -2.57 17.64
C TRP A 692 -7.19 -1.23 16.90
N SER A 693 -6.30 -0.32 17.33
CA SER A 693 -6.15 0.99 16.70
C SER A 693 -5.60 0.90 15.28
N GLN A 694 -4.69 -0.05 15.02
CA GLN A 694 -4.12 -0.32 13.70
C GLN A 694 -5.16 -0.93 12.75
N ILE A 695 -5.91 -1.93 13.20
CA ILE A 695 -7.00 -2.55 12.43
C ILE A 695 -8.09 -1.51 12.10
N SER A 696 -8.47 -0.69 13.09
CA SER A 696 -9.49 0.35 12.91
C SER A 696 -9.02 1.42 11.91
N ALA A 697 -7.76 1.85 11.99
CA ALA A 697 -7.17 2.80 11.05
C ALA A 697 -7.10 2.25 9.62
N LYS A 698 -6.67 0.98 9.48
CA LYS A 698 -6.62 0.25 8.20
C LYS A 698 -8.03 0.14 7.58
N THR A 699 -9.01 -0.22 8.40
CA THR A 699 -10.42 -0.32 7.97
C THR A 699 -10.96 1.05 7.54
N ASN A 700 -10.72 2.10 8.32
CA ASN A 700 -11.13 3.47 7.96
C ASN A 700 -10.47 3.92 6.65
N PHE A 701 -9.19 3.64 6.45
CA PHE A 701 -8.48 3.97 5.21
C PHE A 701 -9.08 3.23 4.01
N ALA A 702 -9.32 1.92 4.14
CA ALA A 702 -9.97 1.12 3.10
C ALA A 702 -11.38 1.66 2.78
N MET A 703 -12.21 1.93 3.79
CA MET A 703 -13.58 2.42 3.59
C MET A 703 -13.61 3.81 2.95
N LEU A 704 -12.73 4.73 3.34
CA LEU A 704 -12.71 6.08 2.79
C LEU A 704 -12.21 6.13 1.33
N ASN A 705 -11.53 5.08 0.87
CA ASN A 705 -10.96 4.97 -0.48
C ASN A 705 -11.47 3.71 -1.21
N LEU A 706 -12.67 3.22 -0.86
CA LEU A 706 -13.11 1.85 -1.13
C LEU A 706 -12.98 1.41 -2.60
N ARG A 707 -13.50 2.22 -3.52
CA ARG A 707 -13.46 1.90 -4.97
C ARG A 707 -12.02 1.80 -5.47
N VAL A 708 -11.20 2.81 -5.16
CA VAL A 708 -9.80 2.87 -5.57
C VAL A 708 -9.01 1.74 -4.91
N ALA A 709 -9.26 1.46 -3.63
CA ALA A 709 -8.63 0.39 -2.88
C ALA A 709 -8.86 -0.98 -3.54
N LEU A 710 -10.11 -1.29 -3.87
CA LEU A 710 -10.45 -2.54 -4.57
C LEU A 710 -9.80 -2.61 -5.95
N ARG A 711 -9.86 -1.54 -6.75
CA ARG A 711 -9.26 -1.49 -8.08
C ARG A 711 -7.75 -1.75 -8.05
N VAL A 712 -7.04 -1.05 -7.17
CA VAL A 712 -5.59 -1.18 -7.00
C VAL A 712 -5.23 -2.57 -6.49
N ARG A 713 -5.96 -3.10 -5.51
CA ARG A 713 -5.76 -4.45 -5.00
C ARG A 713 -5.92 -5.49 -6.10
N LEU A 714 -6.98 -5.41 -6.91
CA LEU A 714 -7.20 -6.36 -8.01
C LEU A 714 -6.01 -6.36 -8.99
N ARG A 715 -5.47 -5.19 -9.34
CA ARG A 715 -4.25 -5.08 -10.16
C ARG A 715 -3.03 -5.69 -9.47
N GLN A 716 -2.84 -5.43 -8.18
CA GLN A 716 -1.73 -5.99 -7.40
C GLN A 716 -1.80 -7.52 -7.28
N GLU A 717 -3.01 -8.06 -7.17
CA GLU A 717 -3.28 -9.50 -7.20
C GLU A 717 -3.12 -10.12 -8.61
N GLY A 718 -2.65 -9.35 -9.62
CA GLY A 718 -2.31 -9.83 -10.96
C GLY A 718 -3.47 -9.76 -11.97
N ASN A 719 -4.62 -9.19 -11.62
CA ASN A 719 -5.78 -9.13 -12.49
C ASN A 719 -5.68 -7.99 -13.51
N ARG A 720 -6.22 -8.22 -14.71
CA ARG A 720 -6.25 -7.23 -15.80
C ARG A 720 -7.50 -6.36 -15.65
N VAL A 721 -7.34 -5.18 -15.06
CA VAL A 721 -8.46 -4.28 -14.73
C VAL A 721 -8.62 -3.18 -15.76
N GLN A 722 -9.70 -3.23 -16.53
CA GLN A 722 -10.15 -2.18 -17.44
C GLN A 722 -11.28 -1.38 -16.77
N VAL A 723 -11.14 -0.05 -16.73
CA VAL A 723 -12.13 0.83 -16.10
C VAL A 723 -13.10 1.35 -17.17
N TRP A 724 -14.39 1.33 -16.84
CA TRP A 724 -15.46 1.88 -17.69
C TRP A 724 -16.22 2.93 -16.91
N ASP A 725 -16.10 4.18 -17.33
CA ASP A 725 -16.85 5.30 -16.76
C ASP A 725 -18.27 5.31 -17.35
N LEU A 726 -19.25 4.92 -16.52
CA LEU A 726 -20.66 4.84 -16.90
C LEU A 726 -21.50 5.72 -15.96
N ASP A 727 -22.58 6.29 -16.48
CA ASP A 727 -23.56 6.99 -15.64
C ASP A 727 -24.64 6.02 -15.11
N THR A 728 -25.52 6.56 -14.28
CA THR A 728 -26.71 5.92 -13.75
C THR A 728 -27.63 5.45 -14.87
N ASN A 729 -28.01 4.18 -14.88
CA ASN A 729 -29.08 3.68 -15.74
C ASN A 729 -30.45 4.10 -15.15
N PRO A 730 -31.22 4.98 -15.81
CA PRO A 730 -32.45 5.54 -15.24
C PRO A 730 -33.56 4.51 -15.12
N LEU A 731 -33.74 3.64 -16.12
CA LEU A 731 -34.76 2.58 -16.09
C LEU A 731 -34.51 1.60 -14.94
N MET A 732 -33.27 1.14 -14.81
CA MET A 732 -32.89 0.23 -13.73
C MET A 732 -33.00 0.90 -12.36
N LYS A 733 -32.72 2.21 -12.26
CA LYS A 733 -32.90 2.98 -11.02
C LYS A 733 -34.36 2.99 -10.57
N ASP A 734 -35.30 3.23 -11.49
CA ASP A 734 -36.73 3.28 -11.17
C ASP A 734 -37.28 1.89 -10.81
N GLN A 735 -36.87 0.85 -11.53
CA GLN A 735 -37.22 -0.54 -11.22
C GLN A 735 -36.72 -0.96 -9.83
N LEU A 736 -35.44 -0.69 -9.50
CA LEU A 736 -34.89 -1.00 -8.17
C LEU A 736 -35.55 -0.20 -7.05
N LYS A 737 -36.00 1.03 -7.33
CA LYS A 737 -36.75 1.85 -6.38
C LYS A 737 -38.12 1.24 -6.08
N GLN A 738 -38.80 0.71 -7.10
CA GLN A 738 -40.08 0.02 -6.92
C GLN A 738 -39.90 -1.29 -6.14
N LEU A 739 -38.95 -2.15 -6.53
CA LEU A 739 -38.63 -3.39 -5.82
C LEU A 739 -38.30 -3.16 -4.34
N ARG A 740 -37.61 -2.07 -4.01
CA ARG A 740 -37.32 -1.70 -2.62
C ARG A 740 -38.59 -1.40 -1.82
N LYS A 741 -39.60 -0.79 -2.43
CA LYS A 741 -40.90 -0.55 -1.77
C LYS A 741 -41.63 -1.88 -1.56
N ASP A 742 -41.66 -2.73 -2.57
CA ASP A 742 -42.38 -4.01 -2.52
C ASP A 742 -41.80 -4.94 -1.44
N ILE A 743 -40.46 -5.04 -1.34
CA ILE A 743 -39.78 -5.81 -0.27
C ILE A 743 -40.15 -5.28 1.11
N LYS A 744 -40.16 -3.95 1.30
CA LYS A 744 -40.54 -3.35 2.59
C LYS A 744 -41.99 -3.65 2.95
N THR A 745 -42.90 -3.57 1.98
CA THR A 745 -44.31 -3.89 2.19
C THR A 745 -44.47 -5.36 2.58
N ALA A 746 -43.81 -6.28 1.86
CA ALA A 746 -43.86 -7.71 2.17
C ALA A 746 -43.27 -8.04 3.56
N GLU A 747 -42.14 -7.45 3.94
CA GLU A 747 -41.55 -7.61 5.28
C GLU A 747 -42.47 -7.04 6.36
N ALA A 748 -43.12 -5.89 6.13
CA ALA A 748 -44.09 -5.33 7.07
C ALA A 748 -45.33 -6.23 7.25
N THR A 749 -45.86 -6.80 6.16
CA THR A 749 -46.99 -7.74 6.21
C THR A 749 -46.59 -9.04 6.93
N ALA A 750 -45.38 -9.55 6.72
CA ALA A 750 -44.90 -10.76 7.38
C ALA A 750 -44.61 -10.59 8.88
N ILE A 751 -44.37 -9.35 9.35
CA ILE A 751 -44.23 -9.05 10.79
C ILE A 751 -45.61 -8.82 11.45
N ALA A 752 -46.58 -8.35 10.67
CA ALA A 752 -47.94 -8.08 11.16
C ALA A 752 -48.81 -9.34 11.29
N ASN A 753 -48.48 -10.40 10.55
CA ASN A 753 -49.04 -11.74 10.66
C ASN A 753 -48.18 -12.62 11.57
#